data_AF-A0A9Q0VV47-F1
#
_entry.id   AF-A0A9Q0VV47-F1
#
_cell.length_a   1.000
_cell.length_b   1.000
_cell.length_c   1.000
_cell.angle_alpha   90.00
_cell.angle_beta   90.00
_cell.angle_gamma   90.00
#
_symmetry.space_group_name_H-M   'P 1'
#
loop_
_entity.id
_entity.type
_entity.pdbx_description
1 polymer ?
#
loop_
_entity_poly.entity_id
_entity_poly.type
_entity_poly.pdbx_seq_one_letter_code
_entity_poly.pdbx_strand_id
1 'polypeptide(L)'
;MGAKDCQNTMDFPKVEVGEIDTRAPFQSVKDAVNLFGEGAFSGEKPAIRKAKPHSAERVLAKETQLHLSQKELNKLKDQVKNAETTKAQALVELEKAKRTVEDLTDKLKTVTELKESAIRETEAAKNQAKQIEETNNVDLPGSDGARKQDLESTREQYMTVFTELDAKKQELRKIRQEYDASLEAKLAAFNQAAEAEHAAKVNVEKVSELSKEISALQESIGQTKLVALEAHQEQAKIFAEKDVLRQSYKATLEASTNKLLVLKNEFDPELARNLEKQLAETTNEIGALQKQMENAKASDLDSVRTVTSELDGAKESLQKVAEEENTLRSLLESLKLELENVKKEHCQLKEKEAETESIAGNLHVKLRKSKTELEAALAEESKANGASEEMIATVHQLSSEAETAQKEAEEMKSKAEELKNIAEATRIALEEAEKKLKVALEEVEEAKTAETRALDQIKALSERTNAARASTSESGAKITLSREECEALSRKVEESDTLAEMKVAAAVAQVEAVKASENEALKRLEAAQKDIEDTRAATEEALKRAEMAEAAKKAVEGELRRWREREQKKAAETASRILAETQISSESSPHHYRIQKQNSAIQTVIEVRKLDKEKHSLSKKVLLPNLSGIFSRKKNQIEGGSPSYLPGEKPV
;
A
#
# COMPACT_ATOMS: atom_id res chain seq x y z
N MET A 1 -16.61 107.13 24.45
CA MET A 1 -17.48 106.81 23.30
C MET A 1 -18.34 105.65 23.73
N GLY A 2 -19.66 105.84 23.83
CA GLY A 2 -20.59 104.86 24.40
C GLY A 2 -22.01 105.16 23.96
N ALA A 3 -22.86 104.14 23.97
CA ALA A 3 -24.21 104.20 23.44
C ALA A 3 -25.11 105.22 24.18
N LYS A 4 -25.96 105.91 23.41
CA LYS A 4 -27.31 106.33 23.79
C LYS A 4 -28.09 106.84 22.57
N ASP A 5 -28.99 105.98 22.10
CA ASP A 5 -30.39 106.21 21.74
C ASP A 5 -30.84 107.39 20.83
N CYS A 6 -32.04 107.17 20.25
CA CYS A 6 -32.85 108.11 19.46
C CYS A 6 -32.37 108.38 18.01
N GLN A 7 -33.24 108.47 17.00
CA GLN A 7 -34.72 108.59 17.02
C GLN A 7 -35.38 108.13 15.71
N ASN A 8 -36.53 107.43 15.81
CA ASN A 8 -37.67 107.34 14.86
C ASN A 8 -37.42 106.77 13.43
N THR A 9 -38.38 106.16 12.69
CA THR A 9 -39.87 106.05 12.79
C THR A 9 -40.41 104.66 12.35
N MET A 10 -41.55 104.26 12.91
CA MET A 10 -42.59 103.37 12.31
C MET A 10 -42.23 101.94 11.85
N ASP A 11 -42.29 101.01 12.81
CA ASP A 11 -42.93 99.67 12.81
C ASP A 11 -42.73 98.62 11.67
N PHE A 12 -42.68 97.34 12.08
CA PHE A 12 -42.01 96.24 11.36
C PHE A 12 -42.89 95.41 10.41
N PRO A 13 -42.30 94.87 9.32
CA PRO A 13 -42.89 93.83 8.47
C PRO A 13 -42.47 92.39 8.86
N LYS A 14 -43.07 91.42 8.15
CA LYS A 14 -42.86 89.96 8.14
C LYS A 14 -41.40 89.46 8.23
N VAL A 15 -41.23 88.20 8.67
CA VAL A 15 -40.65 87.10 7.87
C VAL A 15 -41.16 85.74 8.41
N GLU A 16 -40.83 84.63 7.72
CA GLU A 16 -41.59 83.37 7.68
C GLU A 16 -40.75 82.15 8.11
N VAL A 17 -41.35 81.25 8.90
CA VAL A 17 -41.00 79.82 9.19
C VAL A 17 -39.54 79.46 9.58
N GLY A 18 -39.40 78.96 10.82
CA GLY A 18 -38.81 77.64 11.07
C GLY A 18 -37.47 77.53 11.82
N GLU A 19 -37.50 77.06 13.06
CA GLU A 19 -36.56 76.08 13.66
C GLU A 19 -37.09 75.59 15.04
N ILE A 20 -36.55 74.49 15.58
CA ILE A 20 -37.02 73.83 16.82
C ILE A 20 -35.85 73.61 17.79
N ASP A 21 -35.92 74.13 19.02
CA ASP A 21 -35.02 73.76 20.12
C ASP A 21 -35.67 72.71 21.05
N THR A 22 -34.86 71.86 21.66
CA THR A 22 -35.25 70.56 22.21
C THR A 22 -34.60 70.24 23.57
N ARG A 23 -34.47 71.23 24.47
CA ARG A 23 -33.87 71.05 25.80
C ARG A 23 -34.73 71.60 26.94
N ALA A 24 -35.05 70.72 27.90
CA ALA A 24 -35.77 71.03 29.14
C ALA A 24 -34.79 71.20 30.32
N PRO A 25 -35.28 71.58 31.52
CA PRO A 25 -35.48 70.49 32.51
C PRO A 25 -36.66 70.67 33.50
N PHE A 26 -37.50 69.63 33.60
CA PHE A 26 -38.30 69.21 34.77
C PHE A 26 -39.46 70.14 35.23
N GLN A 27 -40.56 69.70 35.85
CA GLN A 27 -41.23 68.38 36.01
C GLN A 27 -42.71 68.70 36.33
N SER A 28 -43.70 68.03 35.74
CA SER A 28 -44.31 66.84 36.36
C SER A 28 -45.16 66.08 35.32
N VAL A 29 -45.04 64.75 35.29
CA VAL A 29 -45.70 63.87 34.28
C VAL A 29 -47.17 63.57 34.65
N LYS A 30 -47.77 64.33 35.56
CA LYS A 30 -49.10 64.00 36.12
C LYS A 30 -50.27 64.47 35.24
N ASP A 31 -50.13 65.62 34.59
CA ASP A 31 -51.28 66.26 33.90
C ASP A 31 -51.47 65.77 32.46
N ALA A 32 -50.41 65.30 31.81
CA ALA A 32 -50.48 64.71 30.46
C ALA A 32 -51.20 63.35 30.42
N VAL A 33 -51.15 62.59 31.52
CA VAL A 33 -51.66 61.19 31.60
C VAL A 33 -53.19 61.11 31.62
N ASN A 34 -53.88 62.20 31.94
CA ASN A 34 -55.36 62.24 31.96
C ASN A 34 -56.00 62.61 30.61
N LEU A 35 -55.24 63.04 29.60
CA LEU A 35 -55.80 63.58 28.35
C LEU A 35 -55.92 62.55 27.21
N PHE A 36 -55.01 61.56 27.15
CA PHE A 36 -55.03 60.49 26.15
C PHE A 36 -54.66 59.14 26.81
N GLY A 37 -55.69 58.35 27.12
CA GLY A 37 -55.57 57.03 27.76
C GLY A 37 -56.21 55.91 26.92
N GLU A 38 -55.77 55.78 25.67
CA GLU A 38 -56.30 54.82 24.70
C GLU A 38 -55.58 53.46 24.74
N GLY A 39 -56.28 52.40 24.34
CA GLY A 39 -55.71 51.34 23.49
C GLY A 39 -54.61 50.43 24.05
N ALA A 40 -55.03 49.28 24.58
CA ALA A 40 -54.47 47.93 24.34
C ALA A 40 -52.95 47.64 24.44
N PHE A 41 -52.62 46.57 25.16
CA PHE A 41 -51.58 45.61 24.73
C PHE A 41 -51.99 44.15 25.01
N SER A 42 -51.41 43.22 24.25
CA SER A 42 -51.76 41.79 24.24
C SER A 42 -50.98 40.99 25.29
N GLY A 43 -51.52 39.84 25.70
CA GLY A 43 -50.85 38.88 26.60
C GLY A 43 -51.70 37.65 26.90
N GLU A 44 -51.10 36.46 26.81
CA GLU A 44 -51.80 35.16 26.91
C GLU A 44 -52.27 34.79 28.34
N LYS A 45 -53.15 33.78 28.38
CA LYS A 45 -53.56 33.04 29.60
C LYS A 45 -52.46 32.04 30.00
N PRO A 46 -52.50 31.37 31.19
CA PRO A 46 -53.44 31.50 32.32
C PRO A 46 -52.76 31.65 33.70
N ALA A 47 -53.59 31.61 34.77
CA ALA A 47 -53.35 30.92 36.06
C ALA A 47 -53.38 31.78 37.35
N ILE A 48 -54.58 31.81 37.96
CA ILE A 48 -54.88 31.71 39.40
C ILE A 48 -53.77 32.10 40.41
N ARG A 49 -53.93 33.25 41.12
CA ARG A 49 -54.16 33.29 42.59
C ARG A 49 -54.31 34.71 43.17
N LYS A 50 -55.10 34.79 44.25
CA LYS A 50 -55.31 35.93 45.19
C LYS A 50 -55.99 37.19 44.62
N ALA A 51 -57.25 37.41 45.04
CA ALA A 51 -57.89 38.71 44.95
C ALA A 51 -57.22 39.73 45.90
N LYS A 52 -57.11 40.99 45.46
CA LYS A 52 -56.71 42.17 46.24
C LYS A 52 -57.75 43.30 46.05
N PRO A 53 -57.79 44.33 46.93
CA PRO A 53 -59.06 44.85 47.46
C PRO A 53 -59.78 45.93 46.62
N HIS A 54 -59.80 45.84 45.29
CA HIS A 54 -60.47 46.82 44.41
C HIS A 54 -62.00 46.63 44.27
N SER A 55 -62.64 46.00 45.26
CA SER A 55 -64.10 45.87 45.36
C SER A 55 -64.69 46.87 46.36
N ALA A 56 -64.12 46.97 47.57
CA ALA A 56 -64.64 47.82 48.64
C ALA A 56 -64.76 49.31 48.24
N GLU A 57 -63.71 49.85 47.63
CA GLU A 57 -63.66 51.25 47.17
C GLU A 57 -64.75 51.58 46.13
N ARG A 58 -65.05 50.64 45.21
CA ARG A 58 -66.15 50.81 44.23
C ARG A 58 -67.54 50.55 44.82
N VAL A 59 -67.66 49.84 45.94
CA VAL A 59 -68.90 49.77 46.71
C VAL A 59 -69.13 51.10 47.43
N LEU A 60 -68.14 51.60 48.17
CA LEU A 60 -68.21 52.89 48.87
C LEU A 60 -68.51 54.07 47.95
N ALA A 61 -67.91 54.11 46.75
CA ALA A 61 -68.22 55.14 45.75
C ALA A 61 -69.69 55.09 45.29
N LYS A 62 -70.23 53.89 45.03
CA LYS A 62 -71.63 53.71 44.63
C LYS A 62 -72.61 53.97 45.79
N GLU A 63 -72.24 53.61 47.01
CA GLU A 63 -73.01 53.88 48.23
C GLU A 63 -73.07 55.39 48.53
N THR A 64 -71.96 56.10 48.34
CA THR A 64 -71.91 57.57 48.40
C THR A 64 -72.80 58.19 47.33
N GLN A 65 -72.76 57.70 46.08
CA GLN A 65 -73.62 58.17 45.00
C GLN A 65 -75.11 57.91 45.30
N LEU A 66 -75.45 56.71 45.82
CA LEU A 66 -76.81 56.37 46.25
C LEU A 66 -77.30 57.31 47.35
N HIS A 67 -76.48 57.61 48.35
CA HIS A 67 -76.82 58.54 49.43
C HIS A 67 -77.05 59.97 48.91
N LEU A 68 -76.26 60.43 47.93
CA LEU A 68 -76.47 61.72 47.26
C LEU A 68 -77.81 61.75 46.49
N SER A 69 -78.08 60.73 45.67
CA SER A 69 -79.36 60.63 44.94
C SER A 69 -80.57 60.50 45.89
N GLN A 70 -80.42 59.83 47.03
CA GLN A 70 -81.49 59.69 48.03
C GLN A 70 -81.73 61.00 48.81
N LYS A 71 -80.67 61.79 49.06
CA LYS A 71 -80.76 63.15 49.59
C LYS A 71 -81.45 64.11 48.61
N GLU A 72 -81.15 63.99 47.32
CA GLU A 72 -81.80 64.76 46.26
C GLU A 72 -83.27 64.36 46.07
N LEU A 73 -83.59 63.06 46.09
CA LEU A 73 -84.97 62.56 46.08
C LEU A 73 -85.79 63.11 47.26
N ASN A 74 -85.21 63.16 48.47
CA ASN A 74 -85.89 63.75 49.62
C ASN A 74 -86.12 65.27 49.44
N LYS A 75 -85.14 66.01 48.91
CA LYS A 75 -85.30 67.44 48.57
C LYS A 75 -86.43 67.67 47.55
N LEU A 76 -86.50 66.86 46.50
CA LEU A 76 -87.58 66.91 45.50
C LEU A 76 -88.93 66.55 46.13
N LYS A 77 -88.98 65.54 47.00
CA LYS A 77 -90.20 65.13 47.72
C LYS A 77 -90.74 66.24 48.63
N ASP A 78 -89.87 66.97 49.32
CA ASP A 78 -90.28 68.10 50.16
C ASP A 78 -90.67 69.34 49.32
N GLN A 79 -90.04 69.56 48.16
CA GLN A 79 -90.52 70.55 47.18
C GLN A 79 -91.92 70.21 46.64
N VAL A 80 -92.21 68.94 46.35
CA VAL A 80 -93.55 68.49 45.93
C VAL A 80 -94.58 68.72 47.05
N LYS A 81 -94.31 68.30 48.30
CA LYS A 81 -95.20 68.59 49.44
C LYS A 81 -95.49 70.09 49.59
N ASN A 82 -94.45 70.92 49.50
CA ASN A 82 -94.62 72.37 49.61
C ASN A 82 -95.53 72.89 48.49
N ALA A 83 -95.30 72.49 47.24
CA ALA A 83 -96.17 72.84 46.11
C ALA A 83 -97.61 72.33 46.27
N GLU A 84 -97.81 71.13 46.84
CA GLU A 84 -99.13 70.59 47.19
C GLU A 84 -99.82 71.43 48.26
N THR A 85 -99.11 71.87 49.31
CA THR A 85 -99.68 72.75 50.35
C THR A 85 -100.04 74.13 49.81
N THR A 86 -99.19 74.74 48.96
CA THR A 86 -99.48 76.02 48.29
C THR A 86 -100.68 75.88 47.35
N LYS A 87 -100.78 74.78 46.61
CA LYS A 87 -101.94 74.47 45.76
C LYS A 87 -103.22 74.31 46.58
N ALA A 88 -103.17 73.63 47.73
CA ALA A 88 -104.31 73.50 48.62
C ALA A 88 -104.77 74.85 49.19
N GLN A 89 -103.84 75.71 49.60
CA GLN A 89 -104.13 77.07 50.04
C GLN A 89 -104.77 77.92 48.92
N ALA A 90 -104.18 77.90 47.71
CA ALA A 90 -104.72 78.63 46.55
C ALA A 90 -106.14 78.15 46.15
N LEU A 91 -106.45 76.86 46.30
CA LEU A 91 -107.81 76.34 46.08
C LEU A 91 -108.81 76.85 47.13
N VAL A 92 -108.41 76.95 48.40
CA VAL A 92 -109.24 77.54 49.47
C VAL A 92 -109.46 79.04 49.25
N GLU A 93 -108.45 79.77 48.77
CA GLU A 93 -108.60 81.19 48.44
C GLU A 93 -109.46 81.42 47.20
N LEU A 94 -109.33 80.59 46.16
CA LEU A 94 -110.22 80.60 45.00
C LEU A 94 -111.68 80.30 45.40
N GLU A 95 -111.91 79.38 46.33
CA GLU A 95 -113.25 79.06 46.81
C GLU A 95 -113.85 80.18 47.70
N LYS A 96 -113.02 80.91 48.46
CA LYS A 96 -113.45 82.15 49.13
C LYS A 96 -113.80 83.24 48.11
N ALA A 97 -112.96 83.42 47.09
CA ALA A 97 -113.18 84.41 46.03
C ALA A 97 -114.50 84.16 45.27
N LYS A 98 -114.82 82.89 44.96
CA LYS A 98 -116.11 82.50 44.37
C LYS A 98 -117.29 82.91 45.27
N ARG A 99 -117.27 82.55 46.56
CA ARG A 99 -118.32 82.95 47.51
C ARG A 99 -118.49 84.47 47.61
N THR A 100 -117.41 85.25 47.52
CA THR A 100 -117.51 86.73 47.49
C THR A 100 -118.07 87.27 46.17
N VAL A 101 -117.84 86.60 45.03
CA VAL A 101 -118.46 86.97 43.74
C VAL A 101 -119.95 86.62 43.75
N GLU A 102 -120.34 85.49 44.34
CA GLU A 102 -121.74 85.08 44.53
C GLU A 102 -122.48 86.10 45.42
N ASP A 103 -121.95 86.41 46.61
CA ASP A 103 -122.50 87.44 47.53
C ASP A 103 -122.59 88.85 46.91
N LEU A 104 -121.59 89.26 46.11
CA LEU A 104 -121.66 90.52 45.35
C LEU A 104 -122.69 90.48 44.20
N THR A 105 -122.93 89.31 43.60
CA THR A 105 -123.93 89.13 42.54
C THR A 105 -125.34 89.23 43.10
N ASP A 106 -125.61 88.61 44.25
CA ASP A 106 -126.90 88.73 44.96
C ASP A 106 -127.15 90.18 45.44
N LYS A 107 -126.11 90.88 45.90
CA LYS A 107 -126.18 92.31 46.23
C LYS A 107 -126.48 93.17 45.00
N LEU A 108 -125.85 92.89 43.86
CA LEU A 108 -126.15 93.61 42.60
C LEU A 108 -127.59 93.34 42.13
N LYS A 109 -128.09 92.11 42.29
CA LYS A 109 -129.46 91.72 41.96
C LYS A 109 -130.48 92.48 42.82
N THR A 110 -130.31 92.48 44.15
CA THR A 110 -131.20 93.23 45.06
C THR A 110 -131.17 94.75 44.81
N VAL A 111 -130.00 95.34 44.52
CA VAL A 111 -129.90 96.76 44.10
C VAL A 111 -130.64 97.02 42.79
N THR A 112 -130.66 96.07 41.85
CA THR A 112 -131.39 96.18 40.59
C THR A 112 -132.91 96.11 40.82
N GLU A 113 -133.38 95.16 41.62
CA GLU A 113 -134.80 95.02 42.00
C GLU A 113 -135.33 96.24 42.79
N LEU A 114 -134.49 96.83 43.64
CA LEU A 114 -134.79 98.10 44.32
C LEU A 114 -134.88 99.27 43.34
N LYS A 115 -133.96 99.38 42.37
CA LYS A 115 -133.98 100.41 41.32
C LYS A 115 -135.25 100.33 40.47
N GLU A 116 -135.65 99.13 40.04
CA GLU A 116 -136.88 98.91 39.28
C GLU A 116 -138.15 99.23 40.09
N SER A 117 -138.10 99.07 41.41
CA SER A 117 -139.18 99.46 42.32
C SER A 117 -139.28 100.97 42.46
N ALA A 118 -138.15 101.66 42.68
CA ALA A 118 -138.10 103.12 42.73
C ALA A 118 -138.54 103.78 41.40
N ILE A 119 -138.21 103.19 40.24
CA ILE A 119 -138.71 103.67 38.93
C ILE A 119 -140.24 103.61 38.89
N ARG A 120 -140.85 102.48 39.27
CA ARG A 120 -142.32 102.33 39.31
C ARG A 120 -142.99 103.32 40.27
N GLU A 121 -142.38 103.62 41.40
CA GLU A 121 -142.84 104.66 42.33
C GLU A 121 -142.77 106.06 41.70
N THR A 122 -141.68 106.41 41.00
CA THR A 122 -141.58 107.72 40.31
C THR A 122 -142.56 107.86 39.15
N GLU A 123 -142.90 106.78 38.43
CA GLU A 123 -143.94 106.80 37.40
C GLU A 123 -145.35 106.95 38.00
N ALA A 124 -145.63 106.31 39.14
CA ALA A 124 -146.87 106.52 39.88
C ALA A 124 -147.04 107.99 40.33
N ALA A 125 -145.99 108.59 40.91
CA ALA A 125 -145.98 110.00 41.30
C ALA A 125 -146.15 110.94 40.08
N LYS A 126 -145.51 110.64 38.95
CA LYS A 126 -145.65 111.39 37.69
C LYS A 126 -147.07 111.34 37.12
N ASN A 127 -147.79 110.23 37.32
CA ASN A 127 -149.19 110.11 36.90
C ASN A 127 -150.15 110.84 37.87
N GLN A 128 -149.82 110.91 39.17
CA GLN A 128 -150.56 111.77 40.12
C GLN A 128 -150.37 113.25 39.82
N ALA A 129 -149.14 113.70 39.49
CA ALA A 129 -148.87 115.09 39.13
C ALA A 129 -149.74 115.56 37.94
N LYS A 130 -149.92 114.71 36.92
CA LYS A 130 -150.78 114.99 35.76
C LYS A 130 -152.27 115.14 36.11
N GLN A 131 -152.77 114.47 37.15
CA GLN A 131 -154.15 114.67 37.61
C GLN A 131 -154.37 116.02 38.30
N ILE A 132 -153.31 116.61 38.85
CA ILE A 132 -153.35 117.94 39.47
C ILE A 132 -153.30 119.04 38.40
N GLU A 133 -152.52 118.81 37.34
CA GLU A 133 -152.31 119.72 36.20
C GLU A 133 -153.59 119.99 35.36
N GLU A 134 -154.63 119.15 35.45
CA GLU A 134 -155.92 119.35 34.80
C GLU A 134 -156.87 120.31 35.59
N THR A 135 -156.49 120.77 36.79
CA THR A 135 -157.38 121.58 37.65
C THR A 135 -156.87 122.99 37.97
N ASN A 136 -157.51 123.96 37.30
CA ASN A 136 -157.63 125.42 37.58
C ASN A 136 -156.84 126.39 36.69
N ASN A 137 -157.45 127.57 36.53
CA ASN A 137 -157.02 128.72 35.73
C ASN A 137 -157.12 130.00 36.59
N VAL A 138 -156.69 131.12 36.01
CA VAL A 138 -156.93 132.53 36.43
C VAL A 138 -156.00 133.05 37.53
N ASP A 139 -155.33 134.16 37.20
CA ASP A 139 -154.54 135.00 38.10
C ASP A 139 -154.65 136.46 37.65
N LEU A 140 -154.97 137.40 38.56
CA LEU A 140 -155.01 138.87 38.42
C LEU A 140 -155.68 139.50 39.68
N PRO A 141 -155.39 140.76 40.10
CA PRO A 141 -154.11 141.48 40.09
C PRO A 141 -153.74 142.20 41.42
N GLY A 142 -152.45 142.18 41.77
CA GLY A 142 -151.68 143.41 42.07
C GLY A 142 -151.70 144.08 43.46
N SER A 143 -150.50 144.37 43.96
CA SER A 143 -150.16 145.65 44.64
C SER A 143 -148.64 145.86 44.61
N ASP A 144 -148.18 147.10 44.39
CA ASP A 144 -146.81 147.37 43.88
C ASP A 144 -145.69 147.35 44.93
N GLY A 145 -146.00 147.01 46.19
CA GLY A 145 -145.04 146.93 47.28
C GLY A 145 -144.26 145.61 47.34
N ALA A 146 -144.95 144.47 47.23
CA ALA A 146 -144.33 143.14 47.25
C ALA A 146 -143.35 142.95 46.09
N ARG A 147 -143.70 143.48 44.90
CA ARG A 147 -142.97 143.34 43.64
C ARG A 147 -141.48 143.65 43.69
N LYS A 148 -140.98 144.49 44.61
CA LYS A 148 -139.53 144.69 44.77
C LYS A 148 -138.83 143.54 45.49
N GLN A 149 -139.48 142.96 46.50
CA GLN A 149 -138.99 141.74 47.14
C GLN A 149 -139.17 140.54 46.19
N ASP A 150 -140.26 140.49 45.43
CA ASP A 150 -140.47 139.48 44.39
C ASP A 150 -139.38 139.58 43.28
N LEU A 151 -139.06 140.79 42.81
CA LEU A 151 -138.01 141.01 41.80
C LEU A 151 -136.60 140.66 42.30
N GLU A 152 -136.23 140.99 43.53
CA GLU A 152 -134.92 140.57 44.06
C GLU A 152 -134.90 139.06 44.33
N SER A 153 -136.00 138.46 44.81
CA SER A 153 -136.07 137.00 45.00
C SER A 153 -136.03 136.22 43.68
N THR A 154 -136.65 136.73 42.60
CA THR A 154 -136.54 136.12 41.27
C THR A 154 -135.14 136.30 40.68
N ARG A 155 -134.45 137.42 40.99
CA ARG A 155 -133.03 137.59 40.66
C ARG A 155 -132.13 136.61 41.41
N GLU A 156 -132.37 136.37 42.70
CA GLU A 156 -131.68 135.35 43.49
C GLU A 156 -131.93 133.95 42.92
N GLN A 157 -133.18 133.62 42.56
CA GLN A 157 -133.54 132.36 41.87
C GLN A 157 -132.85 132.23 40.50
N TYR A 158 -132.75 133.31 39.71
CA TYR A 158 -131.97 133.29 38.48
C TYR A 158 -130.49 133.04 38.75
N MET A 159 -129.92 133.64 39.81
CA MET A 159 -128.53 133.40 40.19
C MET A 159 -128.28 131.94 40.61
N THR A 160 -129.16 131.32 41.42
CA THR A 160 -129.02 129.89 41.76
C THR A 160 -129.11 129.02 40.50
N VAL A 161 -130.13 129.23 39.65
CA VAL A 161 -130.31 128.52 38.38
C VAL A 161 -129.10 128.69 37.44
N PHE A 162 -128.46 129.86 37.39
CA PHE A 162 -127.22 130.04 36.61
C PHE A 162 -126.04 129.25 37.20
N THR A 163 -125.88 129.23 38.53
CA THR A 163 -124.81 128.43 39.16
C THR A 163 -125.04 126.92 39.02
N GLU A 164 -126.29 126.46 39.11
CA GLU A 164 -126.68 125.07 38.85
C GLU A 164 -126.44 124.69 37.39
N LEU A 165 -126.81 125.55 36.44
CA LEU A 165 -126.57 125.36 35.01
C LEU A 165 -125.06 125.23 34.70
N ASP A 166 -124.22 126.07 35.30
CA ASP A 166 -122.77 125.99 35.11
C ASP A 166 -122.14 124.78 35.83
N ALA A 167 -122.69 124.34 36.96
CA ALA A 167 -122.34 123.04 37.55
C ALA A 167 -122.72 121.88 36.61
N LYS A 168 -123.92 121.89 36.00
CA LYS A 168 -124.31 120.87 35.01
C LYS A 168 -123.49 120.92 33.72
N LYS A 169 -123.00 122.09 33.28
CA LYS A 169 -121.98 122.19 32.20
C LYS A 169 -120.60 121.66 32.60
N GLN A 170 -120.26 121.63 33.90
CA GLN A 170 -119.04 120.99 34.40
C GLN A 170 -119.21 119.47 34.49
N GLU A 171 -120.33 118.98 35.03
CA GLU A 171 -120.70 117.55 35.03
C GLU A 171 -120.70 116.98 33.60
N LEU A 172 -121.35 117.66 32.64
CA LEU A 172 -121.38 117.23 31.24
C LEU A 172 -119.98 117.17 30.59
N ARG A 173 -119.04 118.03 31.00
CA ARG A 173 -117.65 117.97 30.53
C ARG A 173 -116.88 116.80 31.14
N LYS A 174 -117.07 116.51 32.42
CA LYS A 174 -116.51 115.32 33.08
C LYS A 174 -117.03 114.03 32.42
N ILE A 175 -118.34 113.91 32.25
CA ILE A 175 -118.99 112.75 31.61
C ILE A 175 -118.45 112.53 30.18
N ARG A 176 -118.17 113.60 29.42
CA ARG A 176 -117.52 113.47 28.10
C ARG A 176 -116.09 112.95 28.22
N GLN A 177 -115.27 113.52 29.10
CA GLN A 177 -113.89 113.05 29.33
C GLN A 177 -113.83 111.60 29.83
N GLU A 178 -114.75 111.20 30.70
CA GLU A 178 -114.92 109.83 31.19
C GLU A 178 -115.38 108.87 30.08
N TYR A 179 -116.28 109.32 29.20
CA TYR A 179 -116.69 108.56 28.01
C TYR A 179 -115.55 108.39 27.00
N ASP A 180 -114.81 109.46 26.70
CA ASP A 180 -113.69 109.44 25.75
C ASP A 180 -112.56 108.53 26.28
N ALA A 181 -112.20 108.64 27.56
CA ALA A 181 -111.24 107.74 28.22
C ALA A 181 -111.72 106.27 28.26
N SER A 182 -113.02 106.04 28.47
CA SER A 182 -113.62 104.69 28.41
C SER A 182 -113.60 104.12 26.99
N LEU A 183 -113.74 104.96 25.96
CA LEU A 183 -113.63 104.58 24.56
C LEU A 183 -112.19 104.22 24.19
N GLU A 184 -111.20 105.02 24.61
CA GLU A 184 -109.76 104.71 24.44
C GLU A 184 -109.38 103.41 25.15
N ALA A 185 -109.81 103.22 26.41
CA ALA A 185 -109.57 101.98 27.16
C ALA A 185 -110.21 100.76 26.48
N LYS A 186 -111.41 100.90 25.90
CA LYS A 186 -112.09 99.86 25.13
C LYS A 186 -111.34 99.51 23.84
N LEU A 187 -110.80 100.51 23.12
CA LEU A 187 -110.00 100.29 21.92
C LEU A 187 -108.66 99.61 22.26
N ALA A 188 -107.99 100.02 23.33
CA ALA A 188 -106.78 99.35 23.83
C ALA A 188 -107.05 97.89 24.20
N ALA A 189 -108.16 97.61 24.90
CA ALA A 189 -108.57 96.24 25.24
C ALA A 189 -108.89 95.38 24.00
N PHE A 190 -109.50 95.96 22.94
CA PHE A 190 -109.71 95.24 21.68
C PHE A 190 -108.39 94.91 20.97
N ASN A 191 -107.44 95.85 20.91
CA ASN A 191 -106.13 95.60 20.30
C ASN A 191 -105.37 94.51 21.07
N GLN A 192 -105.35 94.57 22.40
CA GLN A 192 -104.71 93.55 23.24
C GLN A 192 -105.39 92.17 23.10
N ALA A 193 -106.72 92.12 22.93
CA ALA A 193 -107.44 90.89 22.65
C ALA A 193 -107.08 90.30 21.27
N ALA A 194 -106.93 91.14 20.23
CA ALA A 194 -106.52 90.70 18.90
C ALA A 194 -105.07 90.19 18.86
N GLU A 195 -104.15 90.85 19.58
CA GLU A 195 -102.77 90.38 19.77
C GLU A 195 -102.74 89.02 20.51
N ALA A 196 -103.54 88.87 21.57
CA ALA A 196 -103.67 87.60 22.29
C ALA A 196 -104.29 86.49 21.43
N GLU A 197 -105.28 86.80 20.58
CA GLU A 197 -105.87 85.84 19.63
C GLU A 197 -104.85 85.40 18.57
N HIS A 198 -104.07 86.33 18.02
CA HIS A 198 -103.00 86.02 17.07
C HIS A 198 -101.91 85.15 17.72
N ALA A 199 -101.46 85.50 18.94
CA ALA A 199 -100.52 84.69 19.71
C ALA A 199 -101.08 83.29 20.03
N ALA A 200 -102.38 83.17 20.31
CA ALA A 200 -103.04 81.88 20.51
C ALA A 200 -103.03 81.03 19.22
N LYS A 201 -103.34 81.62 18.06
CA LYS A 201 -103.31 80.91 16.75
C LYS A 201 -101.92 80.36 16.43
N VAL A 202 -100.88 81.20 16.51
CA VAL A 202 -99.49 80.77 16.26
C VAL A 202 -99.06 79.66 17.23
N ASN A 203 -99.49 79.72 18.50
CA ASN A 203 -99.21 78.66 19.46
C ASN A 203 -99.98 77.36 19.15
N VAL A 204 -101.22 77.42 18.65
CA VAL A 204 -101.98 76.24 18.21
C VAL A 204 -101.33 75.59 16.98
N GLU A 205 -100.88 76.38 16.00
CA GLU A 205 -100.15 75.89 14.83
C GLU A 205 -98.87 75.17 15.25
N LYS A 206 -98.05 75.80 16.10
CA LYS A 206 -96.82 75.23 16.66
C LYS A 206 -97.07 73.96 17.50
N VAL A 207 -98.16 73.90 18.26
CA VAL A 207 -98.56 72.67 18.97
C VAL A 207 -98.96 71.56 17.98
N SER A 208 -99.57 71.90 16.85
CA SER A 208 -99.87 70.93 15.79
C SER A 208 -98.60 70.38 15.11
N GLU A 209 -97.56 71.21 14.95
CA GLU A 209 -96.27 70.82 14.40
C GLU A 209 -95.51 69.90 15.36
N LEU A 210 -95.36 70.31 16.62
CA LEU A 210 -94.76 69.49 17.67
C LEU A 210 -95.50 68.15 17.84
N SER A 211 -96.83 68.12 17.67
CA SER A 211 -97.62 66.88 17.69
C SER A 211 -97.30 65.94 16.52
N LYS A 212 -97.02 66.47 15.33
CA LYS A 212 -96.57 65.68 14.17
C LYS A 212 -95.16 65.14 14.41
N GLU A 213 -94.25 65.98 14.90
CA GLU A 213 -92.87 65.58 15.24
C GLU A 213 -92.84 64.48 16.31
N ILE A 214 -93.61 64.64 17.38
CA ILE A 214 -93.77 63.62 18.44
C ILE A 214 -94.32 62.32 17.86
N SER A 215 -95.29 62.38 16.94
CA SER A 215 -95.85 61.19 16.28
C SER A 215 -94.81 60.48 15.42
N ALA A 216 -94.05 61.21 14.61
CA ALA A 216 -92.99 60.65 13.76
C ALA A 216 -91.84 60.06 14.59
N LEU A 217 -91.46 60.70 15.70
CA LEU A 217 -90.48 60.17 16.64
C LEU A 217 -90.99 58.90 17.33
N GLN A 218 -92.27 58.85 17.72
CA GLN A 218 -92.87 57.63 18.28
C GLN A 218 -92.88 56.47 17.27
N GLU A 219 -93.19 56.74 16.00
CA GLU A 219 -93.11 55.72 14.94
C GLU A 219 -91.67 55.24 14.73
N SER A 220 -90.70 56.15 14.61
CA SER A 220 -89.28 55.82 14.47
C SER A 220 -88.74 55.01 15.66
N ILE A 221 -89.15 55.33 16.88
CA ILE A 221 -88.87 54.54 18.09
C ILE A 221 -89.52 53.15 18.01
N GLY A 222 -90.73 53.05 17.46
CA GLY A 222 -91.42 51.77 17.21
C GLY A 222 -90.65 50.89 16.21
N GLN A 223 -90.29 51.43 15.05
CA GLN A 223 -89.48 50.76 14.02
C GLN A 223 -88.12 50.31 14.59
N THR A 224 -87.43 51.20 15.33
CA THR A 224 -86.14 50.89 15.97
C THR A 224 -86.25 49.76 17.00
N LYS A 225 -87.33 49.71 17.79
CA LYS A 225 -87.60 48.61 18.73
C LYS A 225 -87.87 47.29 18.02
N LEU A 226 -88.58 47.31 16.89
CA LEU A 226 -88.85 46.12 16.08
C LEU A 226 -87.54 45.55 15.53
N VAL A 227 -86.70 46.38 14.90
CA VAL A 227 -85.37 45.97 14.39
C VAL A 227 -84.47 45.45 15.52
N ALA A 228 -84.53 46.04 16.72
CA ALA A 228 -83.78 45.56 17.88
C ALA A 228 -84.26 44.17 18.37
N LEU A 229 -85.58 43.91 18.34
CA LEU A 229 -86.14 42.60 18.68
C LEU A 229 -85.77 41.53 17.66
N GLU A 230 -85.84 41.85 16.36
CA GLU A 230 -85.40 40.97 15.27
C GLU A 230 -83.90 40.64 15.38
N ALA A 231 -83.06 41.66 15.61
CA ALA A 231 -81.62 41.47 15.82
C ALA A 231 -81.31 40.58 17.03
N HIS A 232 -82.04 40.71 18.13
CA HIS A 232 -81.92 39.81 19.29
C HIS A 232 -82.43 38.39 18.99
N GLN A 233 -83.45 38.23 18.15
CA GLN A 233 -83.95 36.93 17.73
C GLN A 233 -82.95 36.18 16.84
N GLU A 234 -82.35 36.85 15.84
CA GLU A 234 -81.29 36.26 15.01
C GLU A 234 -80.03 35.95 15.84
N GLN A 235 -79.66 36.85 16.77
CA GLN A 235 -78.58 36.59 17.73
C GLN A 235 -78.83 35.31 18.54
N ALA A 236 -80.07 35.08 19.01
CA ALA A 236 -80.43 33.87 19.74
C ALA A 236 -80.34 32.59 18.87
N LYS A 237 -80.79 32.64 17.61
CA LYS A 237 -80.62 31.52 16.66
C LYS A 237 -79.14 31.18 16.44
N ILE A 238 -78.31 32.18 16.17
CA ILE A 238 -76.86 32.02 15.95
C ILE A 238 -76.17 31.40 17.18
N PHE A 239 -76.62 31.72 18.40
CA PHE A 239 -76.10 31.06 19.61
C PHE A 239 -76.55 29.60 19.74
N ALA A 240 -77.81 29.29 19.40
CA ALA A 240 -78.31 27.90 19.41
C ALA A 240 -77.56 27.02 18.39
N GLU A 241 -77.41 27.48 17.15
CA GLU A 241 -76.64 26.80 16.10
C GLU A 241 -75.18 26.55 16.52
N LYS A 242 -74.54 27.56 17.13
CA LYS A 242 -73.16 27.43 17.62
C LYS A 242 -73.01 26.41 18.74
N ASP A 243 -73.97 26.28 19.65
CA ASP A 243 -73.89 25.25 20.69
C ASP A 243 -74.18 23.86 20.13
N VAL A 244 -75.10 23.69 19.17
CA VAL A 244 -75.30 22.42 18.45
C VAL A 244 -74.01 21.97 17.73
N LEU A 245 -73.33 22.88 17.02
CA LEU A 245 -72.03 22.60 16.39
C LEU A 245 -70.95 22.24 17.44
N ARG A 246 -70.91 22.97 18.55
CA ARG A 246 -69.98 22.69 19.66
C ARG A 246 -70.23 21.32 20.30
N GLN A 247 -71.49 20.90 20.43
CA GLN A 247 -71.87 19.57 20.93
C GLN A 247 -71.46 18.46 19.95
N SER A 248 -71.61 18.64 18.64
CA SER A 248 -71.19 17.63 17.65
C SER A 248 -69.67 17.50 17.54
N TYR A 249 -68.91 18.60 17.62
CA TYR A 249 -67.45 18.56 17.75
C TYR A 249 -67.00 17.88 19.05
N LYS A 250 -67.69 18.13 20.17
CA LYS A 250 -67.41 17.43 21.43
C LYS A 250 -67.65 15.91 21.29
N ALA A 251 -68.79 15.50 20.74
CA ALA A 251 -69.14 14.09 20.58
C ALA A 251 -68.19 13.34 19.62
N THR A 252 -67.74 13.99 18.54
CA THR A 252 -66.76 13.39 17.62
C THR A 252 -65.36 13.29 18.24
N LEU A 253 -64.93 14.27 19.03
CA LEU A 253 -63.71 14.17 19.84
C LEU A 253 -63.80 12.99 20.83
N GLU A 254 -64.86 12.91 21.63
CA GLU A 254 -65.09 11.82 22.60
C GLU A 254 -65.10 10.44 21.91
N ALA A 255 -65.76 10.32 20.75
CA ALA A 255 -65.75 9.09 19.95
C ALA A 255 -64.34 8.72 19.45
N SER A 256 -63.51 9.70 19.05
CA SER A 256 -62.11 9.45 18.67
C SER A 256 -61.22 9.05 19.84
N THR A 257 -61.39 9.67 21.03
CA THR A 257 -60.63 9.30 22.23
C THR A 257 -60.98 7.89 22.69
N ASN A 258 -62.25 7.48 22.55
CA ASN A 258 -62.69 6.12 22.84
C ASN A 258 -62.07 5.11 21.87
N LYS A 259 -61.99 5.42 20.56
CA LYS A 259 -61.28 4.57 19.58
C LYS A 259 -59.79 4.43 19.89
N LEU A 260 -59.12 5.51 20.29
CA LEU A 260 -57.72 5.47 20.72
C LEU A 260 -57.54 4.61 21.97
N LEU A 261 -58.46 4.70 22.94
CA LEU A 261 -58.46 3.87 24.15
C LEU A 261 -58.66 2.39 23.83
N VAL A 262 -59.57 2.05 22.90
CA VAL A 262 -59.75 0.68 22.40
C VAL A 262 -58.46 0.17 21.74
N LEU A 263 -57.89 0.90 20.78
CA LEU A 263 -56.62 0.52 20.12
C LEU A 263 -55.46 0.36 21.12
N LYS A 264 -55.43 1.16 22.20
CA LYS A 264 -54.44 1.05 23.27
C LYS A 264 -54.65 -0.18 24.17
N ASN A 265 -55.88 -0.67 24.30
CA ASN A 265 -56.20 -1.88 25.04
C ASN A 265 -56.08 -3.15 24.18
N GLU A 266 -56.22 -3.02 22.85
CA GLU A 266 -55.94 -4.08 21.85
C GLU A 266 -54.43 -4.26 21.61
N PHE A 267 -53.61 -3.26 21.94
CA PHE A 267 -52.15 -3.36 21.91
C PHE A 267 -51.64 -4.29 23.03
N ASP A 268 -51.10 -5.43 22.65
CA ASP A 268 -50.44 -6.38 23.56
C ASP A 268 -48.96 -5.95 23.81
N PRO A 269 -48.63 -5.44 25.01
CA PRO A 269 -47.27 -5.02 25.34
C PRO A 269 -46.34 -6.20 25.62
N GLU A 270 -46.86 -7.38 25.95
CA GLU A 270 -46.06 -8.58 26.17
C GLU A 270 -45.62 -9.20 24.85
N LEU A 271 -46.53 -9.29 23.87
CA LEU A 271 -46.17 -9.67 22.49
C LEU A 271 -45.13 -8.71 21.90
N ALA A 272 -45.32 -7.39 22.04
CA ALA A 272 -44.36 -6.41 21.58
C ALA A 272 -42.96 -6.62 22.21
N ARG A 273 -42.92 -6.79 23.54
CA ARG A 273 -41.67 -7.01 24.29
C ARG A 273 -41.01 -8.36 24.00
N ASN A 274 -41.80 -9.39 23.69
CA ASN A 274 -41.32 -10.70 23.26
C ASN A 274 -40.70 -10.63 21.85
N LEU A 275 -41.31 -9.87 20.93
CA LEU A 275 -40.74 -9.61 19.61
C LEU A 275 -39.47 -8.76 19.69
N GLU A 276 -39.41 -7.74 20.55
CA GLU A 276 -38.18 -6.98 20.86
C GLU A 276 -37.07 -7.90 21.40
N LYS A 277 -37.40 -8.82 22.32
CA LYS A 277 -36.43 -9.82 22.83
C LYS A 277 -35.94 -10.73 21.70
N GLN A 278 -36.83 -11.28 20.88
CA GLN A 278 -36.47 -12.15 19.75
C GLN A 278 -35.61 -11.42 18.70
N LEU A 279 -35.88 -10.14 18.42
CA LEU A 279 -35.05 -9.30 17.57
C LEU A 279 -33.65 -9.07 18.18
N ALA A 280 -33.56 -8.80 19.48
CA ALA A 280 -32.26 -8.67 20.15
C ALA A 280 -31.47 -9.99 20.17
N GLU A 281 -32.15 -11.11 20.42
CA GLU A 281 -31.59 -12.47 20.45
C GLU A 281 -31.04 -12.87 19.08
N THR A 282 -31.85 -12.76 18.02
CA THR A 282 -31.42 -13.02 16.63
C THR A 282 -30.36 -12.03 16.12
N THR A 283 -30.38 -10.76 16.55
CA THR A 283 -29.31 -9.79 16.21
C THR A 283 -27.97 -10.19 16.85
N ASN A 284 -28.00 -10.68 18.09
CA ASN A 284 -26.81 -11.21 18.77
C ASN A 284 -26.29 -12.49 18.10
N GLU A 285 -27.17 -13.40 17.68
CA GLU A 285 -26.81 -14.60 16.91
C GLU A 285 -26.15 -14.24 15.58
N ILE A 286 -26.72 -13.29 14.82
CA ILE A 286 -26.15 -12.78 13.57
C ILE A 286 -24.75 -12.18 13.82
N GLY A 287 -24.59 -11.37 14.88
CA GLY A 287 -23.28 -10.82 15.26
C GLY A 287 -22.26 -11.89 15.66
N ALA A 288 -22.69 -12.95 16.34
CA ALA A 288 -21.84 -14.08 16.70
C ALA A 288 -21.40 -14.88 15.44
N LEU A 289 -22.33 -15.17 14.52
CA LEU A 289 -22.04 -15.85 13.25
C LEU A 289 -21.12 -15.02 12.35
N GLN A 290 -21.33 -13.70 12.26
CA GLN A 290 -20.43 -12.79 11.55
C GLN A 290 -19.02 -12.83 12.14
N LYS A 291 -18.89 -12.79 13.49
CA LYS A 291 -17.58 -12.88 14.15
C LYS A 291 -16.92 -14.25 13.95
N GLN A 292 -17.67 -15.35 13.95
CA GLN A 292 -17.16 -16.67 13.61
C GLN A 292 -16.67 -16.74 12.17
N MET A 293 -17.42 -16.17 11.22
CA MET A 293 -17.03 -16.09 9.80
C MET A 293 -15.74 -15.28 9.59
N GLU A 294 -15.59 -14.11 10.22
CA GLU A 294 -14.36 -13.31 10.10
C GLU A 294 -13.16 -14.00 10.79
N ASN A 295 -13.36 -14.66 11.94
CA ASN A 295 -12.33 -15.48 12.57
C ASN A 295 -11.89 -16.65 11.67
N ALA A 296 -12.84 -17.33 11.01
CA ALA A 296 -12.55 -18.42 10.08
C ALA A 296 -11.77 -17.91 8.86
N LYS A 297 -12.23 -16.82 8.21
CA LYS A 297 -11.50 -16.16 7.11
C LYS A 297 -10.08 -15.77 7.50
N ALA A 298 -9.87 -15.25 8.71
CA ALA A 298 -8.54 -14.90 9.21
C ALA A 298 -7.66 -16.15 9.35
N SER A 299 -8.19 -17.23 9.94
CA SER A 299 -7.49 -18.53 10.06
C SER A 299 -7.17 -19.14 8.70
N ASP A 300 -8.09 -19.08 7.73
CA ASP A 300 -7.89 -19.58 6.37
C ASP A 300 -6.81 -18.76 5.63
N LEU A 301 -6.84 -17.43 5.77
CA LEU A 301 -5.87 -16.52 5.14
C LEU A 301 -4.48 -16.66 5.76
N ASP A 302 -4.38 -16.83 7.08
CA ASP A 302 -3.12 -17.15 7.76
C ASP A 302 -2.60 -18.55 7.35
N SER A 303 -3.47 -19.55 7.21
CA SER A 303 -3.11 -20.89 6.70
C SER A 303 -2.66 -20.86 5.24
N VAL A 304 -3.29 -20.04 4.38
CA VAL A 304 -2.82 -19.83 3.01
C VAL A 304 -1.46 -19.12 3.01
N ARG A 305 -1.22 -18.20 3.96
CA ARG A 305 0.08 -17.52 4.10
C ARG A 305 1.19 -18.49 4.50
N THR A 306 0.96 -19.38 5.47
CA THR A 306 1.96 -20.39 5.86
C THR A 306 2.27 -21.34 4.71
N VAL A 307 1.24 -21.93 4.08
CA VAL A 307 1.41 -22.82 2.90
C VAL A 307 2.12 -22.12 1.74
N THR A 308 1.87 -20.82 1.51
CA THR A 308 2.60 -20.05 0.49
C THR A 308 4.08 -19.88 0.86
N SER A 309 4.39 -19.57 2.13
CA SER A 309 5.78 -19.45 2.58
C SER A 309 6.53 -20.78 2.60
N GLU A 310 5.86 -21.89 2.89
CA GLU A 310 6.41 -23.24 2.77
C GLU A 310 6.66 -23.62 1.30
N LEU A 311 5.74 -23.26 0.38
CA LEU A 311 5.90 -23.46 -1.06
C LEU A 311 7.07 -22.66 -1.63
N ASP A 312 7.23 -21.39 -1.26
CA ASP A 312 8.38 -20.58 -1.71
C ASP A 312 9.70 -21.09 -1.10
N GLY A 313 9.72 -21.51 0.17
CA GLY A 313 10.89 -22.15 0.79
C GLY A 313 11.26 -23.49 0.14
N ALA A 314 10.27 -24.31 -0.22
CA ALA A 314 10.46 -25.56 -0.97
C ALA A 314 10.96 -25.30 -2.39
N LYS A 315 10.47 -24.25 -3.05
CA LYS A 315 10.89 -23.79 -4.38
C LYS A 315 12.33 -23.24 -4.39
N GLU A 316 12.72 -22.46 -3.39
CA GLU A 316 14.13 -22.09 -3.18
C GLU A 316 15.02 -23.32 -2.97
N SER A 317 14.56 -24.28 -2.16
CA SER A 317 15.30 -25.51 -1.87
C SER A 317 15.46 -26.37 -3.13
N LEU A 318 14.40 -26.48 -3.94
CA LEU A 318 14.43 -27.16 -5.24
C LEU A 318 15.36 -26.44 -6.23
N GLN A 319 15.39 -25.10 -6.23
CA GLN A 319 16.34 -24.35 -7.07
C GLN A 319 17.80 -24.61 -6.63
N LYS A 320 18.09 -24.61 -5.32
CA LYS A 320 19.42 -24.97 -4.80
C LYS A 320 19.83 -26.38 -5.21
N VAL A 321 18.92 -27.37 -5.10
CA VAL A 321 19.16 -28.75 -5.58
C VAL A 321 19.38 -28.79 -7.10
N ALA A 322 18.68 -27.98 -7.90
CA ALA A 322 18.92 -27.90 -9.34
C ALA A 322 20.25 -27.21 -9.69
N GLU A 323 20.69 -26.22 -8.93
CA GLU A 323 22.01 -25.60 -9.06
C GLU A 323 23.12 -26.59 -8.67
N GLU A 324 22.96 -27.32 -7.57
CA GLU A 324 23.82 -28.44 -7.16
C GLU A 324 23.89 -29.53 -8.23
N GLU A 325 22.76 -29.97 -8.77
CA GLU A 325 22.69 -30.98 -9.84
C GLU A 325 23.42 -30.51 -11.12
N ASN A 326 23.34 -29.21 -11.45
CA ASN A 326 24.14 -28.63 -12.54
C ASN A 326 25.65 -28.63 -12.23
N THR A 327 26.07 -28.33 -10.99
CA THR A 327 27.49 -28.42 -10.60
C THR A 327 28.00 -29.85 -10.63
N LEU A 328 27.25 -30.81 -10.08
CA LEU A 328 27.56 -32.23 -10.09
C LEU A 328 27.60 -32.80 -11.52
N ARG A 329 26.69 -32.39 -12.40
CA ARG A 329 26.73 -32.76 -13.83
C ARG A 329 27.98 -32.22 -14.53
N SER A 330 28.41 -31.00 -14.19
CA SER A 330 29.65 -30.41 -14.73
C SER A 330 30.91 -31.12 -14.20
N LEU A 331 30.92 -31.54 -12.92
CA LEU A 331 32.00 -32.32 -12.31
C LEU A 331 32.02 -33.78 -12.80
N LEU A 332 30.88 -34.39 -13.11
CA LEU A 332 30.83 -35.67 -13.82
C LEU A 332 31.42 -35.57 -15.23
N GLU A 333 31.14 -34.49 -15.96
CA GLU A 333 31.76 -34.24 -17.27
C GLU A 333 33.27 -33.96 -17.15
N SER A 334 33.71 -33.36 -16.03
CA SER A 334 35.12 -33.24 -15.66
C SER A 334 35.79 -34.59 -15.49
N LEU A 335 35.30 -35.40 -14.54
CA LEU A 335 35.85 -36.70 -14.19
C LEU A 335 35.91 -37.66 -15.40
N LYS A 336 35.08 -37.42 -16.43
CA LYS A 336 35.13 -38.14 -17.71
C LYS A 336 36.33 -37.80 -18.62
N LEU A 337 36.74 -36.54 -18.87
CA LEU A 337 37.90 -36.15 -19.86
C LEU A 337 39.06 -36.71 -18.90
N GLU A 338 39.06 -36.52 -17.56
CA GLU A 338 40.09 -37.13 -16.71
C GLU A 338 40.18 -38.66 -16.87
N LEU A 339 39.04 -39.37 -16.96
CA LEU A 339 39.02 -40.79 -17.32
C LEU A 339 39.47 -41.07 -18.77
N GLU A 340 39.15 -40.22 -19.75
CA GLU A 340 39.64 -40.29 -21.15
C GLU A 340 41.15 -40.21 -21.20
N ASN A 341 41.68 -39.13 -20.63
CA ASN A 341 43.08 -38.84 -20.57
C ASN A 341 43.81 -39.98 -19.84
N VAL A 342 43.26 -40.47 -18.71
CA VAL A 342 43.84 -41.61 -17.99
C VAL A 342 43.80 -42.93 -18.78
N LYS A 343 42.70 -43.35 -19.44
CA LYS A 343 42.79 -44.61 -20.24
C LYS A 343 43.55 -44.42 -21.56
N LYS A 344 43.67 -43.21 -22.10
CA LYS A 344 44.53 -42.88 -23.24
C LYS A 344 46.01 -42.91 -22.85
N GLU A 345 46.37 -42.29 -21.73
CA GLU A 345 47.69 -42.38 -21.11
C GLU A 345 48.01 -43.82 -20.74
N HIS A 346 47.05 -44.60 -20.24
CA HIS A 346 47.23 -46.04 -20.02
C HIS A 346 47.47 -46.81 -21.33
N CYS A 347 46.77 -46.50 -22.43
CA CYS A 347 47.07 -47.08 -23.74
C CYS A 347 48.49 -46.72 -24.22
N GLN A 348 48.93 -45.47 -24.04
CA GLN A 348 50.28 -45.02 -24.38
C GLN A 348 51.35 -45.65 -23.48
N LEU A 349 51.07 -45.78 -22.17
CA LEU A 349 51.93 -46.46 -21.21
C LEU A 349 52.01 -47.96 -21.52
N LYS A 350 50.94 -48.59 -22.00
CA LYS A 350 50.92 -49.99 -22.41
C LYS A 350 51.63 -50.24 -23.74
N GLU A 351 51.56 -49.28 -24.67
CA GLU A 351 52.39 -49.28 -25.88
C GLU A 351 53.88 -49.15 -25.52
N LYS A 352 54.22 -48.24 -24.59
CA LYS A 352 55.57 -48.08 -24.04
C LYS A 352 56.02 -49.27 -23.19
N GLU A 353 55.12 -49.93 -22.47
CA GLU A 353 55.36 -51.19 -21.75
C GLU A 353 55.75 -52.28 -22.76
N ALA A 354 54.97 -52.47 -23.82
CA ALA A 354 55.28 -53.43 -24.89
C ALA A 354 56.58 -53.09 -25.66
N GLU A 355 56.89 -51.80 -25.88
CA GLU A 355 58.20 -51.36 -26.39
C GLU A 355 59.33 -51.75 -25.42
N THR A 356 59.19 -51.48 -24.12
CA THR A 356 60.21 -51.81 -23.13
C THR A 356 60.33 -53.30 -22.85
N GLU A 357 59.26 -54.09 -22.96
CA GLU A 357 59.27 -55.55 -22.91
C GLU A 357 59.96 -56.12 -24.16
N SER A 358 59.71 -55.56 -25.35
CA SER A 358 60.42 -55.90 -26.58
C SER A 358 61.92 -55.57 -26.49
N ILE A 359 62.28 -54.41 -25.94
CA ILE A 359 63.68 -54.03 -25.67
C ILE A 359 64.30 -54.95 -24.63
N ALA A 360 63.61 -55.27 -23.53
CA ALA A 360 64.09 -56.18 -22.50
C ALA A 360 64.25 -57.62 -23.03
N GLY A 361 63.35 -58.08 -23.90
CA GLY A 361 63.45 -59.34 -24.63
C GLY A 361 64.62 -59.36 -25.60
N ASN A 362 64.84 -58.28 -26.34
CA ASN A 362 66.00 -58.11 -27.23
C ASN A 362 67.33 -58.12 -26.44
N LEU A 363 67.36 -57.43 -25.29
CA LEU A 363 68.49 -57.44 -24.36
C LEU A 363 68.68 -58.81 -23.70
N HIS A 364 67.60 -59.55 -23.38
CA HIS A 364 67.68 -60.91 -22.85
C HIS A 364 68.18 -61.91 -23.90
N VAL A 365 67.81 -61.75 -25.18
CA VAL A 365 68.37 -62.51 -26.30
C VAL A 365 69.85 -62.18 -26.50
N LYS A 366 70.25 -60.90 -26.46
CA LYS A 366 71.66 -60.47 -26.49
C LYS A 366 72.45 -61.00 -25.29
N LEU A 367 71.86 -61.01 -24.09
CA LEU A 367 72.47 -61.52 -22.87
C LEU A 367 72.58 -63.05 -22.90
N ARG A 368 71.60 -63.77 -23.46
CA ARG A 368 71.75 -65.22 -23.72
C ARG A 368 72.81 -65.50 -24.78
N LYS A 369 72.86 -64.74 -25.86
CA LYS A 369 73.86 -64.89 -26.93
C LYS A 369 75.28 -64.66 -26.40
N SER A 370 75.51 -63.52 -25.73
CA SER A 370 76.79 -63.22 -25.07
C SER A 370 77.11 -64.18 -23.92
N LYS A 371 76.11 -64.70 -23.20
CA LYS A 371 76.32 -65.81 -22.25
C LYS A 371 76.78 -67.09 -22.96
N THR A 372 76.16 -67.50 -24.06
CA THR A 372 76.61 -68.70 -24.81
C THR A 372 77.96 -68.50 -25.48
N GLU A 373 78.29 -67.27 -25.89
CA GLU A 373 79.62 -66.90 -26.40
C GLU A 373 80.66 -66.91 -25.27
N LEU A 374 80.30 -66.49 -24.05
CA LEU A 374 81.13 -66.60 -22.85
C LEU A 374 81.30 -68.06 -22.38
N GLU A 375 80.25 -68.87 -22.42
CA GLU A 375 80.33 -70.31 -22.10
C GLU A 375 81.19 -71.06 -23.13
N ALA A 376 81.14 -70.69 -24.41
CA ALA A 376 82.05 -71.18 -25.43
C ALA A 376 83.50 -70.68 -25.21
N ALA A 377 83.69 -69.42 -24.87
CA ALA A 377 85.01 -68.87 -24.56
C ALA A 377 85.63 -69.50 -23.31
N LEU A 378 84.84 -69.76 -22.26
CA LEU A 378 85.26 -70.49 -21.06
C LEU A 378 85.55 -71.97 -21.35
N ALA A 379 84.83 -72.60 -22.28
CA ALA A 379 85.16 -73.95 -22.73
C ALA A 379 86.48 -73.97 -23.52
N GLU A 380 86.76 -72.95 -24.34
CA GLU A 380 88.04 -72.82 -25.05
C GLU A 380 89.18 -72.44 -24.11
N GLU A 381 88.94 -71.58 -23.12
CA GLU A 381 89.86 -71.28 -22.01
C GLU A 381 90.15 -72.54 -21.19
N SER A 382 89.15 -73.40 -20.93
CA SER A 382 89.35 -74.67 -20.25
C SER A 382 90.19 -75.66 -21.08
N LYS A 383 90.10 -75.64 -22.41
CA LYS A 383 91.03 -76.40 -23.28
C LYS A 383 92.43 -75.78 -23.29
N ALA A 384 92.53 -74.46 -23.34
CA ALA A 384 93.80 -73.74 -23.34
C ALA A 384 94.54 -73.91 -22.01
N ASN A 385 93.81 -73.89 -20.88
CA ASN A 385 94.34 -74.24 -19.56
C ASN A 385 94.68 -75.73 -19.49
N GLY A 386 93.88 -76.64 -20.05
CA GLY A 386 94.26 -78.06 -20.17
C GLY A 386 95.57 -78.26 -20.95
N ALA A 387 95.72 -77.62 -22.11
CA ALA A 387 96.95 -77.62 -22.90
C ALA A 387 98.12 -76.90 -22.18
N SER A 388 97.83 -75.89 -21.35
CA SER A 388 98.81 -75.22 -20.51
C SER A 388 99.26 -76.11 -19.34
N GLU A 389 98.35 -76.87 -18.73
CA GLU A 389 98.64 -77.87 -17.70
C GLU A 389 99.43 -79.06 -18.28
N GLU A 390 99.12 -79.51 -19.50
CA GLU A 390 99.95 -80.47 -20.26
C GLU A 390 101.33 -79.88 -20.62
N MET A 391 101.41 -78.59 -20.98
CA MET A 391 102.68 -77.90 -21.23
C MET A 391 103.50 -77.73 -19.93
N ILE A 392 102.87 -77.44 -18.80
CA ILE A 392 103.51 -77.37 -17.48
C ILE A 392 103.96 -78.78 -17.04
N ALA A 393 103.15 -79.81 -17.28
CA ALA A 393 103.50 -81.21 -16.99
C ALA A 393 104.69 -81.68 -17.83
N THR A 394 104.71 -81.37 -19.14
CA THR A 394 105.85 -81.70 -20.01
C THR A 394 107.10 -80.87 -19.69
N VAL A 395 106.97 -79.60 -19.29
CA VAL A 395 108.09 -78.81 -18.75
C VAL A 395 108.62 -79.40 -17.44
N HIS A 396 107.76 -79.87 -16.54
CA HIS A 396 108.19 -80.57 -15.32
C HIS A 396 108.85 -81.92 -15.61
N GLN A 397 108.31 -82.70 -16.56
CA GLN A 397 108.91 -83.95 -17.05
C GLN A 397 110.34 -83.67 -17.56
N LEU A 398 110.49 -82.74 -18.52
CA LEU A 398 111.79 -82.35 -19.08
C LEU A 398 112.75 -81.77 -18.04
N SER A 399 112.24 -81.04 -17.03
CA SER A 399 113.06 -80.53 -15.93
C SER A 399 113.58 -81.67 -15.03
N SER A 400 112.76 -82.68 -14.75
CA SER A 400 113.18 -83.86 -13.99
C SER A 400 114.16 -84.73 -14.78
N GLU A 401 113.98 -84.82 -16.10
CA GLU A 401 114.85 -85.57 -17.03
C GLU A 401 116.21 -84.88 -17.20
N ALA A 402 116.22 -83.54 -17.25
CA ALA A 402 117.45 -82.73 -17.20
C ALA A 402 118.17 -82.84 -15.84
N GLU A 403 117.44 -82.90 -14.72
CA GLU A 403 118.02 -83.16 -13.40
C GLU A 403 118.67 -84.56 -13.31
N THR A 404 118.05 -85.59 -13.91
CA THR A 404 118.68 -86.93 -13.97
C THR A 404 119.91 -86.92 -14.88
N ALA A 405 119.85 -86.29 -16.06
CA ALA A 405 121.00 -86.16 -16.95
C ALA A 405 122.16 -85.37 -16.30
N GLN A 406 121.89 -84.36 -15.47
CA GLN A 406 122.92 -83.66 -14.70
C GLN A 406 123.54 -84.58 -13.64
N LYS A 407 122.74 -85.34 -12.88
CA LYS A 407 123.24 -86.28 -11.87
C LYS A 407 124.10 -87.38 -12.50
N GLU A 408 123.68 -87.92 -13.64
CA GLU A 408 124.47 -88.88 -14.43
C GLU A 408 125.77 -88.25 -14.94
N ALA A 409 125.75 -87.00 -15.41
CA ALA A 409 126.94 -86.28 -15.86
C ALA A 409 127.93 -85.99 -14.70
N GLU A 410 127.44 -85.65 -13.50
CA GLU A 410 128.27 -85.47 -12.30
C GLU A 410 128.87 -86.80 -11.82
N GLU A 411 128.10 -87.90 -11.86
CA GLU A 411 128.61 -89.23 -11.52
C GLU A 411 129.66 -89.73 -12.53
N MET A 412 129.44 -89.49 -13.83
CA MET A 412 130.42 -89.77 -14.89
C MET A 412 131.67 -88.90 -14.76
N LYS A 413 131.54 -87.64 -14.34
CA LYS A 413 132.69 -86.77 -14.01
C LYS A 413 133.48 -87.31 -12.82
N SER A 414 132.82 -87.76 -11.75
CA SER A 414 133.48 -88.39 -10.60
C SER A 414 134.27 -89.63 -11.01
N LYS A 415 133.66 -90.51 -11.83
CA LYS A 415 134.31 -91.72 -12.36
C LYS A 415 135.51 -91.39 -13.26
N ALA A 416 135.44 -90.32 -14.07
CA ALA A 416 136.55 -89.86 -14.89
C ALA A 416 137.72 -89.28 -14.06
N GLU A 417 137.41 -88.57 -12.96
CA GLU A 417 138.42 -88.01 -12.05
C GLU A 417 139.10 -89.10 -11.20
N GLU A 418 138.37 -90.14 -10.80
CA GLU A 418 138.92 -91.34 -10.18
C GLU A 418 139.86 -92.11 -11.13
N LEU A 419 139.44 -92.35 -12.38
CA LEU A 419 140.28 -92.98 -13.41
C LEU A 419 141.56 -92.17 -13.71
N LYS A 420 141.49 -90.83 -13.70
CA LYS A 420 142.66 -89.95 -13.86
C LYS A 420 143.68 -90.16 -12.73
N ASN A 421 143.23 -90.26 -11.48
CA ASN A 421 144.12 -90.49 -10.34
C ASN A 421 144.82 -91.86 -10.43
N ILE A 422 144.12 -92.89 -10.92
CA ILE A 422 144.70 -94.23 -11.18
C ILE A 422 145.75 -94.17 -12.31
N ALA A 423 145.49 -93.40 -13.37
CA ALA A 423 146.44 -93.22 -14.47
C ALA A 423 147.71 -92.47 -14.04
N GLU A 424 147.60 -91.47 -13.16
CA GLU A 424 148.76 -90.74 -12.63
C GLU A 424 149.60 -91.61 -11.67
N ALA A 425 148.95 -92.39 -10.79
CA ALA A 425 149.64 -93.33 -9.89
C ALA A 425 150.40 -94.43 -10.67
N THR A 426 149.83 -94.96 -11.75
CA THR A 426 150.49 -95.97 -12.60
C THR A 426 151.65 -95.39 -13.43
N ARG A 427 151.59 -94.13 -13.86
CA ARG A 427 152.75 -93.43 -14.47
C ARG A 427 153.94 -93.33 -13.51
N ILE A 428 153.71 -92.98 -12.25
CA ILE A 428 154.78 -92.85 -11.25
C ILE A 428 155.45 -94.21 -10.99
N ALA A 429 154.66 -95.28 -10.91
CA ALA A 429 155.19 -96.65 -10.78
C ALA A 429 156.04 -97.08 -12.00
N LEU A 430 155.65 -96.68 -13.21
CA LEU A 430 156.40 -96.94 -14.45
C LEU A 430 157.76 -96.22 -14.45
N GLU A 431 157.79 -94.93 -14.14
CA GLU A 431 159.03 -94.13 -14.07
C GLU A 431 160.01 -94.61 -12.99
N GLU A 432 159.52 -95.29 -11.94
CA GLU A 432 160.37 -95.93 -10.94
C GLU A 432 160.87 -97.31 -11.40
N ALA A 433 160.08 -98.05 -12.18
CA ALA A 433 160.48 -99.31 -12.80
C ALA A 433 161.54 -99.10 -13.90
N GLU A 434 161.41 -98.06 -14.75
CA GLU A 434 162.41 -97.73 -15.78
C GLU A 434 163.78 -97.39 -15.17
N LYS A 435 163.81 -96.66 -14.05
CA LYS A 435 165.06 -96.35 -13.33
C LYS A 435 165.74 -97.61 -12.80
N LYS A 436 164.96 -98.58 -12.31
CA LYS A 436 165.47 -99.90 -11.84
C LYS A 436 165.98 -100.75 -13.01
N LEU A 437 165.27 -100.75 -14.15
CA LEU A 437 165.69 -101.45 -15.38
C LEU A 437 167.01 -100.91 -15.93
N LYS A 438 167.25 -99.59 -15.85
CA LYS A 438 168.46 -98.96 -16.36
C LYS A 438 169.72 -99.35 -15.59
N VAL A 439 169.63 -99.49 -14.26
CA VAL A 439 170.73 -100.00 -13.41
C VAL A 439 171.06 -101.45 -13.77
N ALA A 440 170.04 -102.30 -13.89
CA ALA A 440 170.22 -103.71 -14.24
C ALA A 440 170.85 -103.95 -15.63
N LEU A 441 170.73 -102.98 -16.55
CA LEU A 441 171.37 -103.04 -17.87
C LEU A 441 172.88 -102.75 -17.84
N GLU A 442 173.33 -101.89 -16.94
CA GLU A 442 174.76 -101.58 -16.77
C GLU A 442 175.50 -102.75 -16.09
N GLU A 443 174.88 -103.41 -15.12
CA GLU A 443 175.41 -104.63 -14.47
C GLU A 443 175.53 -105.83 -15.43
N VAL A 444 174.66 -105.94 -16.44
CA VAL A 444 174.67 -107.05 -17.43
C VAL A 444 175.80 -106.93 -18.46
N GLU A 445 176.17 -105.72 -18.88
CA GLU A 445 177.34 -105.54 -19.77
C GLU A 445 178.65 -105.84 -19.04
N GLU A 446 178.78 -105.46 -17.77
CA GLU A 446 179.97 -105.78 -16.98
C GLU A 446 180.12 -107.31 -16.80
N ALA A 447 179.01 -108.03 -16.56
CA ALA A 447 178.98 -109.49 -16.46
C ALA A 447 179.44 -110.21 -17.76
N LYS A 448 179.09 -109.72 -18.96
CA LYS A 448 179.56 -110.32 -20.24
C LYS A 448 181.08 -110.29 -20.40
N THR A 449 181.74 -109.27 -19.85
CA THR A 449 183.22 -109.17 -19.88
C THR A 449 183.91 -110.14 -18.91
N ALA A 450 183.15 -110.79 -18.02
CA ALA A 450 183.59 -111.92 -17.21
C ALA A 450 183.30 -113.27 -17.91
N GLU A 451 182.12 -113.44 -18.51
CA GLU A 451 181.70 -114.68 -19.20
C GLU A 451 182.67 -115.11 -20.30
N THR A 452 183.08 -114.17 -21.15
CA THR A 452 184.06 -114.37 -22.24
C THR A 452 185.44 -114.83 -21.77
N ARG A 453 185.77 -114.68 -20.48
CA ARG A 453 187.04 -115.14 -19.89
C ARG A 453 186.95 -116.55 -19.29
N ALA A 454 185.74 -117.06 -19.04
CA ALA A 454 185.51 -118.39 -18.46
C ALA A 454 185.40 -119.50 -19.51
N LEU A 455 184.80 -119.21 -20.67
CA LEU A 455 184.54 -120.23 -21.71
C LEU A 455 185.80 -120.83 -22.34
N ASP A 456 186.91 -120.09 -22.42
CA ASP A 456 188.19 -120.62 -22.93
C ASP A 456 188.89 -121.58 -21.96
N GLN A 457 188.53 -121.61 -20.67
CA GLN A 457 189.05 -122.60 -19.72
C GLN A 457 188.24 -123.90 -19.72
N ILE A 458 186.93 -123.84 -19.97
CA ILE A 458 186.05 -125.03 -19.98
C ILE A 458 186.31 -125.93 -21.21
N LYS A 459 186.92 -125.39 -22.27
CA LYS A 459 187.45 -126.18 -23.41
C LYS A 459 188.59 -127.14 -23.07
N ALA A 460 189.14 -127.11 -21.86
CA ALA A 460 190.40 -127.80 -21.55
C ALA A 460 190.27 -129.16 -20.82
N LEU A 461 189.13 -129.50 -20.18
CA LEU A 461 189.07 -130.68 -19.30
C LEU A 461 187.79 -131.54 -19.37
N SER A 462 187.98 -132.72 -19.98
CA SER A 462 187.36 -134.03 -19.66
C SER A 462 185.94 -134.39 -20.14
N GLU A 463 185.85 -135.66 -20.56
CA GLU A 463 184.64 -136.39 -20.98
C GLU A 463 184.00 -137.13 -19.77
N ARG A 464 182.72 -137.57 -19.87
CA ARG A 464 182.20 -138.94 -19.52
C ARG A 464 180.68 -139.00 -19.17
N THR A 465 179.95 -139.90 -19.86
CA THR A 465 178.63 -140.53 -19.54
C THR A 465 177.29 -139.76 -19.48
N ASN A 466 176.50 -139.92 -20.56
CA ASN A 466 175.17 -140.59 -20.63
C ASN A 466 173.83 -140.02 -20.04
N ALA A 467 172.91 -139.67 -20.96
CA ALA A 467 171.55 -140.27 -21.19
C ALA A 467 170.21 -139.53 -20.84
N ALA A 468 169.27 -139.62 -21.83
CA ALA A 468 167.78 -139.65 -21.77
C ALA A 468 166.88 -138.37 -21.92
N ARG A 469 166.21 -138.25 -23.10
CA ARG A 469 164.75 -138.03 -23.44
C ARG A 469 163.84 -137.04 -22.64
N ALA A 470 162.71 -136.46 -23.14
CA ALA A 470 162.11 -136.21 -24.49
C ALA A 470 160.79 -135.32 -24.40
N SER A 471 160.09 -135.07 -25.53
CA SER A 471 159.06 -134.01 -25.84
C SER A 471 157.54 -134.27 -25.54
N THR A 472 156.62 -133.34 -25.96
CA THR A 472 155.11 -133.41 -25.89
C THR A 472 154.37 -132.60 -27.02
N SER A 473 153.01 -132.57 -27.09
CA SER A 473 152.07 -131.83 -28.04
C SER A 473 150.69 -131.54 -27.34
N GLU A 474 149.57 -130.93 -27.81
CA GLU A 474 148.97 -130.35 -29.07
C GLU A 474 147.88 -129.26 -28.66
N SER A 475 146.82 -128.69 -29.30
CA SER A 475 146.00 -128.64 -30.57
C SER A 475 145.16 -127.30 -30.56
N GLY A 476 144.20 -126.82 -31.40
CA GLY A 476 143.38 -127.22 -32.59
C GLY A 476 143.18 -126.01 -33.58
N ALA A 477 142.03 -125.53 -34.15
CA ALA A 477 140.57 -125.82 -34.25
C ALA A 477 139.92 -125.03 -35.47
N LYS A 478 138.57 -125.00 -35.75
CA LYS A 478 138.00 -124.50 -37.07
C LYS A 478 136.48 -124.14 -37.18
N ILE A 479 136.05 -123.16 -38.05
CA ILE A 479 134.85 -123.10 -39.01
C ILE A 479 134.66 -121.68 -39.69
N THR A 480 133.77 -121.49 -40.70
CA THR A 480 133.74 -120.39 -41.75
C THR A 480 132.34 -119.91 -42.25
N LEU A 481 132.18 -118.73 -42.92
CA LEU A 481 130.92 -118.21 -43.56
C LEU A 481 131.06 -117.42 -44.92
N SER A 482 130.00 -116.72 -45.41
CA SER A 482 129.60 -116.58 -46.84
C SER A 482 129.32 -115.15 -47.43
N ARG A 483 128.63 -115.09 -48.60
CA ARG A 483 128.54 -113.94 -49.56
C ARG A 483 127.60 -112.80 -49.14
N GLU A 484 126.65 -113.05 -48.23
CA GLU A 484 125.58 -112.08 -47.89
C GLU A 484 126.09 -110.75 -47.31
N GLU A 485 127.32 -110.71 -46.76
CA GLU A 485 127.90 -109.53 -46.12
C GLU A 485 128.14 -108.34 -47.08
N CYS A 486 128.12 -108.57 -48.40
CA CYS A 486 128.31 -107.50 -49.40
C CYS A 486 127.06 -106.62 -49.60
N GLU A 487 125.86 -107.18 -49.44
CA GLU A 487 124.58 -106.46 -49.67
C GLU A 487 124.16 -105.55 -48.49
N ALA A 488 124.95 -105.53 -47.42
CA ALA A 488 124.74 -104.65 -46.27
C ALA A 488 125.21 -103.20 -46.52
N LEU A 489 126.13 -102.97 -47.46
CA LEU A 489 126.72 -101.65 -47.67
C LEU A 489 125.89 -100.73 -48.58
N SER A 490 125.21 -101.25 -49.59
CA SER A 490 124.40 -100.43 -50.52
C SER A 490 123.21 -99.74 -49.86
N ARG A 491 122.61 -100.37 -48.83
CA ARG A 491 121.40 -99.87 -48.14
C ARG A 491 121.59 -98.50 -47.49
N LYS A 492 122.82 -98.16 -47.06
CA LYS A 492 123.14 -96.88 -46.40
C LYS A 492 123.20 -95.67 -47.34
N VAL A 493 123.03 -95.84 -48.65
CA VAL A 493 123.01 -94.72 -49.61
C VAL A 493 121.58 -94.19 -49.78
N GLU A 494 120.62 -95.09 -50.02
CA GLU A 494 119.20 -94.75 -50.24
C GLU A 494 118.55 -94.10 -49.00
N GLU A 495 119.01 -94.47 -47.80
CA GLU A 495 118.62 -93.84 -46.53
C GLU A 495 118.97 -92.34 -46.44
N SER A 496 119.90 -91.83 -47.26
CA SER A 496 120.34 -90.43 -47.20
C SER A 496 119.51 -89.47 -48.06
N ASP A 497 118.99 -89.91 -49.21
CA ASP A 497 118.29 -89.01 -50.14
C ASP A 497 116.87 -88.68 -49.66
N THR A 498 116.17 -89.65 -49.04
CA THR A 498 114.82 -89.45 -48.47
C THR A 498 114.76 -88.34 -47.41
N LEU A 499 115.87 -88.11 -46.69
CA LEU A 499 116.00 -87.06 -45.68
C LEU A 499 116.03 -85.63 -46.28
N ALA A 500 116.33 -85.49 -47.57
CA ALA A 500 116.36 -84.20 -48.25
C ALA A 500 114.97 -83.77 -48.72
N GLU A 501 114.20 -84.66 -49.36
CA GLU A 501 112.90 -84.33 -49.95
C GLU A 501 111.86 -83.87 -48.90
N MET A 502 111.86 -84.51 -47.72
CA MET A 502 110.98 -84.14 -46.60
C MET A 502 111.09 -82.66 -46.19
N LYS A 503 112.25 -82.02 -46.39
CA LYS A 503 112.48 -80.62 -45.99
C LYS A 503 111.89 -79.61 -46.97
N VAL A 504 111.69 -79.99 -48.24
CA VAL A 504 111.12 -79.10 -49.27
C VAL A 504 109.61 -79.02 -49.14
N ALA A 505 108.95 -80.16 -48.90
CA ALA A 505 107.49 -80.24 -48.78
C ALA A 505 106.92 -79.34 -47.66
N ALA A 506 107.63 -79.25 -46.53
CA ALA A 506 107.21 -78.46 -45.36
C ALA A 506 107.09 -76.95 -45.63
N ALA A 507 107.88 -76.41 -46.57
CA ALA A 507 107.89 -74.97 -46.86
C ALA A 507 106.68 -74.51 -47.71
N VAL A 508 106.18 -75.37 -48.60
CA VAL A 508 105.10 -75.01 -49.54
C VAL A 508 103.77 -74.81 -48.81
N ALA A 509 103.46 -75.67 -47.84
CA ALA A 509 102.18 -75.67 -47.11
C ALA A 509 101.88 -74.36 -46.36
N GLN A 510 102.91 -73.59 -45.94
CA GLN A 510 102.70 -72.34 -45.21
C GLN A 510 102.19 -71.19 -46.08
N VAL A 511 102.43 -71.23 -47.40
CA VAL A 511 102.12 -70.11 -48.31
C VAL A 511 100.63 -70.08 -48.69
N GLU A 512 99.98 -71.23 -48.80
CA GLU A 512 98.60 -71.32 -49.28
C GLU A 512 97.57 -70.88 -48.22
N ALA A 513 97.86 -71.10 -46.94
CA ALA A 513 96.99 -70.77 -45.82
C ALA A 513 96.63 -69.26 -45.75
N VAL A 514 97.58 -68.37 -46.09
CA VAL A 514 97.41 -66.91 -45.96
C VAL A 514 96.37 -66.35 -46.93
N LYS A 515 96.30 -66.88 -48.17
CA LYS A 515 95.41 -66.33 -49.22
C LYS A 515 93.93 -66.60 -48.99
N ALA A 516 93.60 -67.56 -48.13
CA ALA A 516 92.21 -67.90 -47.82
C ALA A 516 91.52 -66.79 -47.00
N SER A 517 92.23 -66.14 -46.07
CA SER A 517 91.61 -65.20 -45.12
C SER A 517 91.20 -63.86 -45.73
N GLU A 518 91.93 -63.38 -46.74
CA GLU A 518 91.71 -62.06 -47.35
C GLU A 518 90.32 -61.92 -48.01
N ASN A 519 89.88 -62.97 -48.70
CA ASN A 519 88.64 -62.97 -49.48
C ASN A 519 87.35 -62.95 -48.63
N GLU A 520 87.44 -63.25 -47.33
CA GLU A 520 86.28 -63.24 -46.43
C GLU A 520 85.96 -61.83 -45.88
N ALA A 521 86.93 -60.92 -45.92
CA ALA A 521 86.76 -59.57 -45.39
C ALA A 521 85.86 -58.70 -46.28
N LEU A 522 86.12 -58.67 -47.60
CA LEU A 522 85.45 -57.78 -48.56
C LEU A 522 83.91 -57.94 -48.57
N LYS A 523 83.42 -59.18 -48.52
CA LYS A 523 81.97 -59.49 -48.59
C LYS A 523 81.15 -58.93 -47.42
N ARG A 524 81.79 -58.54 -46.31
CA ARG A 524 81.11 -57.93 -45.15
C ARG A 524 80.84 -56.43 -45.34
N LEU A 525 81.55 -55.76 -46.24
CA LEU A 525 81.45 -54.31 -46.42
C LEU A 525 80.19 -53.91 -47.22
N GLU A 526 79.98 -54.55 -48.37
CA GLU A 526 78.94 -54.16 -49.35
C GLU A 526 77.52 -54.23 -48.78
N ALA A 527 77.25 -55.19 -47.89
CA ALA A 527 75.93 -55.37 -47.29
C ALA A 527 75.50 -54.17 -46.43
N ALA A 528 76.43 -53.55 -45.69
CA ALA A 528 76.12 -52.49 -44.73
C ALA A 528 75.77 -51.14 -45.39
N GLN A 529 76.17 -50.92 -46.65
CA GLN A 529 75.94 -49.66 -47.34
C GLN A 529 74.50 -49.52 -47.85
N LYS A 530 73.85 -50.63 -48.21
CA LYS A 530 72.51 -50.63 -48.83
C LYS A 530 71.40 -50.20 -47.87
N ASP A 531 71.42 -50.73 -46.64
CA ASP A 531 70.37 -50.49 -45.64
C ASP A 531 70.22 -49.00 -45.26
N ILE A 532 71.25 -48.18 -45.50
CA ILE A 532 71.24 -46.75 -45.17
C ILE A 532 70.37 -45.96 -46.16
N GLU A 533 70.37 -46.30 -47.45
CA GLU A 533 69.72 -45.50 -48.49
C GLU A 533 68.19 -45.57 -48.41
N ASP A 534 67.64 -46.77 -48.19
CA ASP A 534 66.19 -47.00 -48.09
C ASP A 534 65.54 -46.20 -46.95
N THR A 535 66.22 -46.07 -45.80
CA THR A 535 65.68 -45.32 -44.64
C THR A 535 65.49 -43.83 -44.91
N ARG A 536 66.30 -43.25 -45.80
CA ARG A 536 66.31 -41.81 -46.07
C ARG A 536 65.07 -41.39 -46.86
N ALA A 537 64.73 -42.14 -47.91
CA ALA A 537 63.64 -41.81 -48.84
C ALA A 537 62.27 -41.68 -48.14
N ALA A 538 61.99 -42.54 -47.16
CA ALA A 538 60.74 -42.55 -46.41
C ALA A 538 60.48 -41.24 -45.62
N THR A 539 61.53 -40.52 -45.23
CA THR A 539 61.40 -39.31 -44.40
C THR A 539 60.91 -38.08 -45.17
N GLU A 540 61.30 -37.92 -46.44
CA GLU A 540 60.97 -36.72 -47.23
C GLU A 540 59.50 -36.66 -47.65
N GLU A 541 58.83 -37.80 -47.84
CA GLU A 541 57.40 -37.81 -48.18
C GLU A 541 56.50 -37.40 -47.00
N ALA A 542 56.90 -37.72 -45.77
CA ALA A 542 56.12 -37.38 -44.58
C ALA A 542 56.01 -35.86 -44.40
N LEU A 543 57.10 -35.14 -44.65
CA LEU A 543 57.18 -33.68 -44.55
C LEU A 543 56.22 -32.99 -45.54
N LYS A 544 56.28 -33.37 -46.82
CA LYS A 544 55.45 -32.78 -47.90
C LYS A 544 53.94 -32.90 -47.64
N ARG A 545 53.49 -33.95 -46.93
CA ARG A 545 52.07 -34.13 -46.57
C ARG A 545 51.60 -33.15 -45.48
N ALA A 546 52.49 -32.74 -44.57
CA ALA A 546 52.13 -31.84 -43.46
C ALA A 546 51.88 -30.39 -43.93
N GLU A 547 52.72 -29.89 -44.85
CA GLU A 547 52.66 -28.50 -45.33
C GLU A 547 51.33 -28.17 -46.04
N MET A 548 50.82 -29.11 -46.85
CA MET A 548 49.56 -28.94 -47.58
C MET A 548 48.34 -28.77 -46.65
N ALA A 549 48.35 -29.42 -45.48
CA ALA A 549 47.24 -29.34 -44.51
C ALA A 549 47.14 -27.96 -43.84
N GLU A 550 48.28 -27.33 -43.53
CA GLU A 550 48.33 -25.99 -42.92
C GLU A 550 47.88 -24.90 -43.91
N ALA A 551 48.21 -25.05 -45.19
CA ALA A 551 47.73 -24.16 -46.25
C ALA A 551 46.19 -24.18 -46.38
N ALA A 552 45.57 -25.37 -46.35
CA ALA A 552 44.12 -25.52 -46.44
C ALA A 552 43.38 -24.85 -45.26
N LYS A 553 43.89 -25.02 -44.04
CA LYS A 553 43.33 -24.39 -42.83
C LYS A 553 43.28 -22.86 -42.92
N LYS A 554 44.38 -22.23 -43.37
CA LYS A 554 44.50 -20.77 -43.50
C LYS A 554 43.46 -20.15 -44.46
N ALA A 555 43.05 -20.88 -45.50
CA ALA A 555 42.03 -20.39 -46.44
C ALA A 555 40.66 -20.22 -45.76
N VAL A 556 40.21 -21.22 -44.98
CA VAL A 556 38.90 -21.24 -44.32
C VAL A 556 38.77 -20.11 -43.29
N GLU A 557 39.82 -19.86 -42.50
CA GLU A 557 39.85 -18.77 -41.51
C GLU A 557 39.69 -17.37 -42.14
N GLY A 558 40.16 -17.20 -43.39
CA GLY A 558 40.04 -15.95 -44.15
C GLY A 558 38.63 -15.63 -44.63
N GLU A 559 37.78 -16.64 -44.87
CA GLU A 559 36.39 -16.45 -45.25
C GLU A 559 35.51 -16.13 -44.05
N LEU A 560 35.69 -16.87 -42.95
CA LEU A 560 34.96 -16.67 -41.69
C LEU A 560 35.21 -15.29 -41.06
N ARG A 561 36.34 -14.64 -41.39
CA ARG A 561 36.62 -13.24 -41.02
C ARG A 561 35.75 -12.26 -41.81
N ARG A 562 35.79 -12.37 -43.15
CA ARG A 562 35.03 -11.53 -44.10
C ARG A 562 33.51 -11.69 -43.96
N TRP A 563 33.02 -12.81 -43.42
CA TRP A 563 31.60 -12.98 -43.10
C TRP A 563 31.15 -12.07 -41.93
N ARG A 564 31.92 -12.05 -40.82
CA ARG A 564 31.58 -11.28 -39.60
C ARG A 564 31.52 -9.77 -39.84
N GLU A 565 32.40 -9.24 -40.69
CA GLU A 565 32.44 -7.81 -41.05
C GLU A 565 31.17 -7.34 -41.79
N ARG A 566 30.53 -8.22 -42.59
CA ARG A 566 29.30 -7.86 -43.33
C ARG A 566 28.08 -7.75 -42.41
N GLU A 567 27.95 -8.66 -41.44
CA GLU A 567 26.82 -8.62 -40.50
C GLU A 567 26.89 -7.40 -39.58
N GLN A 568 28.09 -6.99 -39.14
CA GLN A 568 28.27 -5.77 -38.34
C GLN A 568 27.85 -4.49 -39.11
N LYS A 569 28.10 -4.42 -40.43
CA LYS A 569 27.65 -3.27 -41.24
C LYS A 569 26.13 -3.18 -41.33
N LYS A 570 25.42 -4.29 -41.55
CA LYS A 570 23.95 -4.32 -41.57
C LYS A 570 23.35 -3.83 -40.24
N ALA A 571 23.94 -4.21 -39.11
CA ALA A 571 23.49 -3.79 -37.78
C ALA A 571 23.65 -2.27 -37.55
N ALA A 572 24.69 -1.65 -38.12
CA ALA A 572 24.88 -0.19 -38.05
C ALA A 572 23.87 0.57 -38.94
N GLU A 573 23.59 0.07 -40.14
CA GLU A 573 22.62 0.67 -41.06
C GLU A 573 21.18 0.64 -40.52
N THR A 574 20.76 -0.47 -39.89
CA THR A 574 19.42 -0.59 -39.30
C THR A 574 19.24 0.30 -38.07
N ALA A 575 20.24 0.37 -37.18
CA ALA A 575 20.23 1.30 -36.05
C ALA A 575 20.13 2.77 -36.50
N SER A 576 20.78 3.12 -37.62
CA SER A 576 20.78 4.48 -38.16
C SER A 576 19.40 4.93 -38.68
N ARG A 577 18.58 4.01 -39.21
CA ARG A 577 17.21 4.33 -39.68
C ARG A 577 16.26 4.70 -38.54
N ILE A 578 16.28 3.94 -37.45
CA ILE A 578 15.36 4.10 -36.32
C ILE A 578 15.49 5.49 -35.67
N LEU A 579 16.71 6.02 -35.61
CA LEU A 579 16.98 7.35 -35.06
C LEU A 579 16.40 8.49 -35.93
N ALA A 580 16.34 8.32 -37.26
CA ALA A 580 15.81 9.33 -38.18
C ALA A 580 14.28 9.43 -38.12
N GLU A 581 13.59 8.30 -37.97
CA GLU A 581 12.12 8.22 -37.94
C GLU A 581 11.52 8.84 -36.67
N THR A 582 12.27 8.88 -35.58
CA THR A 582 11.82 9.35 -34.25
C THR A 582 11.74 10.88 -34.13
N GLN A 583 12.31 11.66 -35.06
CA GLN A 583 12.41 13.13 -34.95
C GLN A 583 11.31 13.93 -35.68
N ILE A 584 10.32 13.29 -36.30
CA ILE A 584 9.44 13.93 -37.30
C ILE A 584 7.98 14.15 -36.83
N SER A 585 7.59 13.69 -35.63
CA SER A 585 6.18 13.77 -35.17
C SER A 585 5.99 14.59 -33.88
N SER A 586 5.77 15.91 -34.01
CA SER A 586 5.42 16.78 -32.87
C SER A 586 4.72 18.10 -33.26
N GLU A 587 3.53 18.07 -33.88
CA GLU A 587 2.73 19.31 -34.06
C GLU A 587 1.20 19.10 -34.25
N SER A 588 0.42 20.10 -33.80
CA SER A 588 -1.01 20.39 -34.09
C SER A 588 -2.16 19.64 -33.34
N SER A 589 -3.31 20.35 -33.30
CA SER A 589 -4.64 20.07 -32.69
C SER A 589 -5.62 21.17 -33.23
N PRO A 590 -6.91 21.37 -32.83
CA PRO A 590 -7.87 20.59 -32.01
C PRO A 590 -9.34 20.54 -32.56
N HIS A 591 -10.28 19.98 -31.76
CA HIS A 591 -11.69 20.43 -31.49
C HIS A 591 -12.93 19.53 -31.78
N HIS A 592 -13.81 19.50 -30.75
CA HIS A 592 -15.25 19.12 -30.71
C HIS A 592 -15.64 17.65 -31.06
N TYR A 593 -16.68 17.05 -30.48
CA TYR A 593 -17.80 17.55 -29.65
C TYR A 593 -18.06 16.68 -28.38
N ARG A 594 -19.32 16.43 -27.96
CA ARG A 594 -19.74 16.35 -26.54
C ARG A 594 -20.77 15.22 -26.25
N ILE A 595 -20.85 14.79 -24.98
CA ILE A 595 -22.00 14.17 -24.24
C ILE A 595 -21.93 12.67 -23.82
N GLN A 596 -21.94 12.49 -22.48
CA GLN A 596 -22.43 11.38 -21.60
C GLN A 596 -21.86 9.95 -21.57
N LYS A 597 -21.58 9.53 -20.31
CA LYS A 597 -21.85 8.23 -19.65
C LYS A 597 -21.07 6.98 -20.10
N GLN A 598 -20.58 6.13 -19.18
CA GLN A 598 -20.48 6.24 -17.71
C GLN A 598 -19.31 5.38 -17.20
N ASN A 599 -18.40 5.99 -16.42
CA ASN A 599 -17.22 5.30 -15.87
C ASN A 599 -17.51 4.70 -14.49
N SER A 600 -16.90 3.55 -14.19
CA SER A 600 -16.06 3.40 -12.99
C SER A 600 -15.25 2.10 -13.02
N ALA A 601 -13.93 2.21 -13.18
CA ALA A 601 -12.97 1.21 -12.73
C ALA A 601 -12.28 1.75 -11.46
N ILE A 602 -11.97 0.86 -10.50
CA ILE A 602 -11.36 1.11 -9.17
C ILE A 602 -11.10 -0.30 -8.58
N GLN A 603 -10.07 -0.64 -7.80
CA GLN A 603 -8.72 -0.14 -7.43
C GLN A 603 -7.98 -1.36 -6.77
N THR A 604 -6.69 -1.41 -6.40
CA THR A 604 -5.51 -0.51 -6.37
C THR A 604 -4.36 -1.18 -7.18
N VAL A 605 -3.12 -0.70 -7.40
CA VAL A 605 -2.16 0.24 -6.78
C VAL A 605 -1.31 -0.33 -5.62
N ILE A 606 0.02 -0.24 -5.75
CA ILE A 606 1.04 -0.73 -4.80
C ILE A 606 1.72 0.46 -4.11
N GLU A 607 2.11 0.29 -2.84
CA GLU A 607 3.03 1.15 -2.08
C GLU A 607 4.18 0.31 -1.47
N VAL A 608 5.39 0.81 -1.18
CA VAL A 608 6.15 1.98 -1.73
C VAL A 608 7.64 1.89 -1.30
N ARG A 609 8.57 2.48 -2.09
CA ARG A 609 10.05 2.64 -1.82
C ARG A 609 10.89 1.33 -1.81
N LYS A 610 12.14 1.22 -2.30
CA LYS A 610 13.38 2.09 -2.38
C LYS A 610 14.17 2.14 -1.06
N LEU A 611 15.52 2.08 -1.01
CA LEU A 611 16.58 2.19 -2.05
C LEU A 611 17.90 1.46 -1.63
N ASP A 612 18.92 1.53 -2.50
CA ASP A 612 20.37 1.21 -2.36
C ASP A 612 20.75 -0.26 -2.67
N LYS A 613 21.86 -0.66 -3.32
CA LYS A 613 23.13 -0.17 -3.94
C LYS A 613 24.08 -1.40 -3.78
N GLU A 614 25.11 -1.75 -4.57
CA GLU A 614 25.61 -1.33 -5.88
C GLU A 614 26.79 -2.25 -6.31
N LYS A 615 26.75 -2.88 -7.51
CA LYS A 615 27.90 -3.50 -8.28
C LYS A 615 28.63 -4.73 -7.65
N HIS A 616 29.40 -5.60 -8.34
CA HIS A 616 29.63 -5.97 -9.76
C HIS A 616 30.39 -7.32 -9.85
N SER A 617 30.06 -8.23 -10.81
CA SER A 617 30.99 -9.15 -11.56
C SER A 617 31.83 -10.24 -10.81
N LEU A 618 32.40 -11.33 -11.40
CA LEU A 618 32.20 -12.12 -12.65
C LEU A 618 33.03 -13.45 -12.60
N SER A 619 32.68 -14.41 -13.50
CA SER A 619 33.59 -15.35 -14.25
C SER A 619 33.80 -16.83 -13.83
N LYS A 620 33.71 -17.70 -14.88
CA LYS A 620 34.45 -18.98 -15.20
C LYS A 620 34.39 -20.16 -14.18
N LYS A 621 33.95 -21.37 -14.59
CA LYS A 621 34.69 -22.46 -15.30
C LYS A 621 35.92 -22.97 -14.51
N VAL A 622 36.28 -24.27 -14.49
CA VAL A 622 36.49 -25.28 -15.57
C VAL A 622 36.19 -26.69 -14.98
N LEU A 623 35.75 -27.74 -15.71
CA LEU A 623 36.57 -28.76 -16.40
C LEU A 623 35.68 -29.83 -17.13
N LEU A 624 36.26 -30.71 -17.96
CA LEU A 624 35.70 -31.79 -18.85
C LEU A 624 36.75 -32.98 -18.79
N PRO A 625 36.99 -34.07 -19.59
CA PRO A 625 36.26 -35.17 -21.15
C PRO A 625 35.22 -36.38 -21.20
N ASN A 626 35.66 -37.65 -21.53
CA ASN A 626 34.92 -38.82 -22.13
C ASN A 626 35.14 -40.26 -21.49
N LEU A 627 35.78 -41.28 -22.15
CA LEU A 627 36.08 -42.64 -21.58
C LEU A 627 35.17 -43.90 -21.79
N SER A 628 34.86 -44.34 -23.03
CA SER A 628 34.55 -45.74 -23.49
C SER A 628 33.56 -46.67 -22.74
N GLY A 629 32.93 -47.70 -23.34
CA GLY A 629 32.92 -48.17 -24.74
C GLY A 629 33.08 -49.70 -24.90
N ILE A 630 32.20 -50.29 -25.73
CA ILE A 630 32.37 -51.56 -26.50
C ILE A 630 32.23 -52.94 -25.79
N PHE A 631 31.10 -53.63 -26.11
CA PHE A 631 30.88 -55.10 -26.21
C PHE A 631 30.99 -55.95 -24.89
N SER A 632 30.36 -57.14 -24.71
CA SER A 632 29.82 -58.16 -25.64
C SER A 632 28.60 -58.95 -25.10
N ARG A 633 27.99 -59.76 -26.00
CA ARG A 633 27.33 -61.08 -25.80
C ARG A 633 25.79 -61.14 -25.80
N LYS A 634 25.26 -62.28 -26.28
CA LYS A 634 23.89 -62.51 -26.79
C LYS A 634 23.50 -64.00 -26.65
N LYS A 635 22.18 -64.25 -26.56
CA LYS A 635 21.43 -65.47 -26.98
C LYS A 635 21.22 -66.63 -25.97
N ASN A 636 19.93 -66.95 -25.76
CA ASN A 636 19.21 -68.25 -25.60
C ASN A 636 18.05 -68.07 -24.57
N GLN A 637 16.78 -68.45 -24.80
CA GLN A 637 16.18 -69.77 -25.15
C GLN A 637 16.25 -70.78 -23.98
N ILE A 638 15.18 -71.53 -23.61
CA ILE A 638 13.76 -71.58 -24.03
C ILE A 638 12.89 -72.27 -22.92
N GLU A 639 11.59 -72.52 -23.16
CA GLU A 639 10.65 -73.33 -22.34
C GLU A 639 10.22 -72.76 -20.96
N GLY A 640 8.99 -73.00 -20.47
CA GLY A 640 7.83 -73.63 -21.12
C GLY A 640 6.67 -73.91 -20.16
N GLY A 641 5.44 -74.05 -20.69
CA GLY A 641 4.29 -74.63 -19.96
C GLY A 641 3.10 -73.70 -19.69
N SER A 642 1.99 -73.95 -20.40
CA SER A 642 0.63 -73.53 -20.02
C SER A 642 -0.37 -74.63 -20.41
N PRO A 643 -1.36 -74.94 -19.57
CA PRO A 643 -2.63 -75.47 -20.05
C PRO A 643 -3.85 -74.72 -19.48
N SER A 644 -4.92 -74.68 -20.29
CA SER A 644 -6.29 -74.27 -19.96
C SER A 644 -7.05 -75.41 -19.22
N TYR A 645 -8.30 -75.32 -18.73
CA TYR A 645 -9.51 -74.63 -19.22
C TYR A 645 -10.51 -74.27 -18.10
N LEU A 646 -11.51 -73.44 -18.45
CA LEU A 646 -12.71 -73.10 -17.63
C LEU A 646 -13.80 -74.19 -17.70
N PRO A 647 -14.83 -74.16 -16.82
CA PRO A 647 -16.12 -73.61 -17.28
C PRO A 647 -17.04 -72.92 -16.23
N GLY A 648 -17.78 -71.89 -16.68
CA GLY A 648 -19.15 -71.51 -16.26
C GLY A 648 -19.42 -70.96 -14.84
N GLU A 649 -20.51 -70.23 -14.55
CA GLU A 649 -21.46 -69.44 -15.36
C GLU A 649 -22.02 -68.27 -14.48
N LYS A 650 -22.88 -67.39 -15.03
CA LYS A 650 -23.48 -66.20 -14.37
C LYS A 650 -24.93 -66.49 -13.88
N PRO A 651 -25.76 -65.54 -13.37
CA PRO A 651 -25.52 -64.13 -12.97
C PRO A 651 -26.14 -63.67 -11.62
N VAL A 652 -25.58 -62.60 -11.03
CA VAL A 652 -26.24 -61.29 -10.80
C VAL A 652 -25.21 -60.21 -11.08
#